data_AF-A0A3M3ZD03-F1
#
_entry.id   AF-A0A3M3ZD03-F1
#
_cell.length_a   1.000
_cell.length_b   1.000
_cell.length_c   1.000
_cell.angle_alpha   90.00
_cell.angle_beta   90.00
_cell.angle_gamma   90.00
#
_symmetry.space_group_name_H-M   'P 1'
#
loop_
_entity.id
_entity.type
_entity.pdbx_description
1 polymer ?
#
loop_
_entity_poly.entity_id
_entity_poly.type
_entity_poly.pdbx_seq_one_letter_code
_entity_poly.pdbx_strand_id
1 'polypeptide(L)'
;MASASLRAPFSVDIQGDQLVVYQADQAEGIVTRTICTLDLRHQHSFYLSSDGVVCRDVQGFEFSLETHDSDETHELLTALSRALLRHGRRKTRRRLMGVFVLLVVLCLGASWLGRALELPVAMPAAQVITPSVPSAPKPDLAKRSAPAPIASEPRQSAADVAPDDGWTLPREVRATLPQKLHNAAERKLFTVDYSSGHARTLYVFSDPGCPNCQRLESSLNTLSDAFNVVVFPVPVIGKETSIAAITPVLCLPPEQRKTAWDRLFDAAPEGVNLGKLRLKPASERVEVKAAQPAGTCDVAEKALGINQTAYQAYRIPGTPWVISDDGRYVPQTLLRDPIRLKAFLDEQPARQVQGGRMRPNDYAVERTRLNRRVYHSALAEWLMGPGSLTLGLAGSVVGGVLYPVSLWLSLPALLVWSPVMLLEPWQMPMRMPSDMDRLDPSTQRQVTGKLLGYLPVTAMRTVMLKAAGILYMGYLRGRDAGRELWLSLDDMTRHILMFGTTGAGKTEALLGYVLGQLGYGKGLIYSDGKAQNDVAAAIVSLARRFGREDDVRMMNFITGGRSRAQELLEDNKSRGQTNTVNAFGIAQETYIINLMDSMLPPAGNDAGWQEKARAMIQALVFSLVYKCRREGTVMSQRTIQAHLPLRAIAKLYIQSVEQQWHEDAQLPLKNYLGTLSGFDLAKVDSPEEWATTALDQHGFLIQQFTRMLALFNDTYGHVFARDAGDIDLKDVVHNDRILVVLIPALEISSTEAATLGRLYVSQLAMILSQDLGEKLEGKPEDILVIRKYKDRFPFLWICDEVGAYYTEKLGELATQVRSLGFCLLLASQEAQRLKSAAGDKVWTLIGNMGVRITGKIMDPKDTLEILQLMAGTEYLPVMSGMVRQAGIMGASWEEADTLSLKDEKKVSVEEVQQLKEGENITLFNGQVIRGSSLYIHDADKLSKEAIRINRFIEVAPPALDTLLAGAPARIRRSYPRADRVQQILYHLAMKPGRSDLENLVLTDPTLVVLNELGEEWRLIWRRRPGAAVRSTLLWHTALEHVPKRGSGYVAQSSTALDLTVGSKRLQAYQAQHIDPARAPKVKGKAPAPRATTSVPPSHDQAPPYFDDGSYSPAPFDWD
;
A
#
# COMPACT_ATOMS: atom_id res chain seq x y z
N MET A 1 26.44 -55.40 -67.12
CA MET A 1 25.01 -55.52 -66.77
C MET A 1 24.85 -55.03 -65.34
N ALA A 2 24.46 -53.76 -65.16
CA ALA A 2 24.20 -53.18 -63.86
C ALA A 2 22.74 -53.50 -63.47
N SER A 3 22.53 -54.20 -62.36
CA SER A 3 21.20 -54.34 -61.77
C SER A 3 20.81 -53.00 -61.16
N ALA A 4 19.96 -52.24 -61.86
CA ALA A 4 19.24 -51.13 -61.26
C ALA A 4 18.35 -51.69 -60.14
N SER A 5 18.62 -51.34 -58.89
CA SER A 5 17.67 -51.60 -57.79
C SER A 5 16.48 -50.68 -58.00
N LEU A 6 15.36 -51.24 -58.47
CA LEU A 6 14.03 -50.63 -58.36
C LEU A 6 13.76 -50.38 -56.86
N ARG A 7 13.96 -49.14 -56.40
CA ARG A 7 13.56 -48.70 -55.06
C ARG A 7 12.28 -47.88 -55.18
N ALA A 8 11.27 -48.24 -54.40
CA ALA A 8 9.94 -47.63 -54.45
C ALA A 8 9.95 -46.19 -53.87
N PRO A 9 9.35 -45.19 -54.54
CA PRO A 9 9.35 -43.80 -54.06
C PRO A 9 8.40 -43.59 -52.86
N PHE A 10 8.75 -42.64 -51.99
CA PHE A 10 7.90 -42.24 -50.85
C PHE A 10 6.65 -41.48 -51.33
N SER A 11 5.49 -41.94 -50.88
CA SER A 11 4.19 -41.30 -51.13
C SER A 11 3.56 -40.83 -49.83
N VAL A 12 2.95 -39.64 -49.87
CA VAL A 12 2.28 -39.03 -48.73
C VAL A 12 0.85 -38.73 -49.13
N ASP A 13 -0.11 -39.34 -48.47
CA ASP A 13 -1.53 -39.05 -48.64
C ASP A 13 -2.10 -38.36 -47.40
N ILE A 14 -3.07 -37.46 -47.62
CA ILE A 14 -3.75 -36.74 -46.55
C ILE A 14 -5.26 -36.90 -46.72
N GLN A 15 -5.86 -37.72 -45.85
CA GLN A 15 -7.29 -37.95 -45.81
C GLN A 15 -7.88 -37.30 -44.55
N GLY A 16 -8.75 -36.30 -44.74
CA GLY A 16 -9.27 -35.50 -43.64
C GLY A 16 -8.14 -34.75 -42.92
N ASP A 17 -7.96 -35.04 -41.63
CA ASP A 17 -6.88 -34.50 -40.80
C ASP A 17 -5.74 -35.52 -40.57
N GLN A 18 -5.79 -36.71 -41.15
CA GLN A 18 -4.72 -37.71 -41.02
C GLN A 18 -3.75 -37.64 -42.21
N LEU A 19 -2.46 -37.57 -41.91
CA LEU A 19 -1.35 -37.66 -42.86
C LEU A 19 -0.73 -39.05 -42.75
N VAL A 20 -0.66 -39.77 -43.87
CA VAL A 20 -0.08 -41.11 -43.93
C VAL A 20 1.12 -41.08 -44.88
N VAL A 21 2.28 -41.49 -44.38
CA VAL A 21 3.51 -41.65 -45.15
C VAL A 21 3.72 -43.13 -45.40
N TYR A 22 3.86 -43.52 -46.67
CA TYR A 22 4.08 -44.90 -47.06
C TYR A 22 4.99 -45.00 -48.29
N GLN A 23 5.60 -46.16 -48.47
CA GLN A 23 6.38 -46.50 -49.66
C GLN A 23 5.50 -47.39 -50.55
N ALA A 24 5.44 -47.08 -51.85
CA ALA A 24 4.61 -47.81 -52.82
C ALA A 24 5.38 -48.05 -54.11
N ASP A 25 5.33 -49.29 -54.60
CA ASP A 25 5.95 -49.65 -55.87
C ASP A 25 5.05 -49.23 -57.04
N GLN A 26 5.61 -48.51 -58.01
CA GLN A 26 4.83 -47.87 -59.08
C GLN A 26 4.25 -48.86 -60.09
N ALA A 27 4.71 -50.12 -60.10
CA ALA A 27 4.24 -51.13 -61.04
C ALA A 27 2.89 -51.78 -60.67
N GLU A 28 2.52 -51.83 -59.38
CA GLU A 28 1.30 -52.54 -58.93
C GLU A 28 0.40 -51.74 -57.97
N GLY A 29 0.82 -50.55 -57.51
CA GLY A 29 0.00 -49.73 -56.60
C GLY A 29 -0.22 -50.36 -55.21
N ILE A 30 0.51 -51.43 -54.89
CA ILE A 30 0.47 -52.12 -53.60
C ILE A 30 1.37 -51.36 -52.63
N VAL A 31 0.81 -50.99 -51.47
CA VAL A 31 1.56 -50.35 -50.37
C VAL A 31 2.49 -51.38 -49.76
N THR A 32 3.80 -51.19 -49.86
CA THR A 32 4.79 -52.15 -49.38
C THR A 32 5.18 -51.90 -47.92
N ARG A 33 5.17 -50.63 -47.46
CA ARG A 33 5.47 -50.28 -46.06
C ARG A 33 4.85 -48.94 -45.67
N THR A 34 4.09 -48.91 -44.57
CA THR A 34 3.63 -47.65 -43.93
C THR A 34 4.68 -47.21 -42.92
N ILE A 35 5.14 -45.97 -43.03
CA ILE A 35 6.22 -45.42 -42.20
C ILE A 35 5.65 -44.73 -40.97
N CYS A 36 4.66 -43.84 -41.16
CA CYS A 36 3.99 -43.19 -40.05
C CYS A 36 2.61 -42.67 -40.44
N THR A 37 1.76 -42.52 -39.43
CA THR A 37 0.43 -41.89 -39.51
C THR A 37 0.38 -40.78 -38.47
N LEU A 38 0.06 -39.55 -38.90
CA LEU A 38 0.09 -38.36 -38.06
C LEU A 38 -1.23 -37.60 -38.13
N ASP A 39 -1.70 -37.06 -37.00
CA ASP A 39 -2.88 -36.19 -36.95
C ASP A 39 -2.45 -34.72 -37.11
N LEU A 40 -2.82 -34.11 -38.23
CA LEU A 40 -2.48 -32.72 -38.57
C LEU A 40 -3.08 -31.69 -37.60
N ARG A 41 -4.05 -32.06 -36.73
CA ARG A 41 -4.58 -31.18 -35.68
C ARG A 41 -3.52 -30.79 -34.66
N HIS A 42 -2.51 -31.62 -34.47
CA HIS A 42 -1.42 -31.41 -33.52
C HIS A 42 -0.32 -30.48 -34.06
N GLN A 43 -0.47 -29.94 -35.29
CA GLN A 43 0.45 -28.95 -35.88
C GLN A 43 1.93 -29.38 -35.86
N HIS A 44 2.20 -30.59 -36.38
CA HIS A 44 3.55 -31.11 -36.51
C HIS A 44 4.46 -30.23 -37.41
N SER A 45 5.70 -30.06 -36.99
CA SER A 45 6.79 -29.43 -37.74
C SER A 45 7.81 -30.47 -38.18
N PHE A 46 8.31 -30.35 -39.41
CA PHE A 46 9.28 -31.29 -39.98
C PHE A 46 10.56 -30.55 -40.32
N TYR A 47 11.70 -31.05 -39.88
CA TYR A 47 13.02 -30.49 -40.20
C TYR A 47 14.07 -31.58 -40.40
N LEU A 48 15.17 -31.22 -41.06
CA LEU A 48 16.30 -32.11 -41.30
C LEU A 48 17.22 -32.11 -40.07
N SER A 49 17.57 -33.30 -39.59
CA SER A 49 18.64 -33.55 -38.62
C SER A 49 19.72 -34.42 -39.26
N SER A 50 20.90 -34.54 -38.64
CA SER A 50 22.02 -35.35 -39.15
C SER A 50 21.66 -36.82 -39.41
N ASP A 51 20.63 -37.34 -38.74
CA ASP A 51 20.20 -38.74 -38.78
C ASP A 51 18.85 -38.97 -39.50
N GLY A 52 18.32 -37.97 -40.24
CA GLY A 52 17.09 -38.10 -41.04
C GLY A 52 16.07 -36.96 -40.89
N VAL A 53 14.83 -37.17 -41.35
CA VAL A 53 13.73 -36.20 -41.19
C VAL A 53 13.12 -36.35 -39.80
N VAL A 54 13.16 -35.29 -38.98
CA VAL A 54 12.57 -35.29 -37.63
C VAL A 54 11.21 -34.59 -37.66
N CYS A 55 10.24 -35.20 -36.98
CA CYS A 55 8.93 -34.64 -36.74
C CYS A 55 8.82 -34.17 -35.29
N ARG A 56 8.41 -32.92 -35.07
CA ARG A 56 8.19 -32.34 -33.74
C ARG A 56 6.75 -31.82 -33.60
N ASP A 57 6.04 -32.27 -32.58
CA ASP A 57 4.72 -31.76 -32.16
C ASP A 57 4.87 -30.43 -31.38
N VAL A 58 3.81 -29.63 -31.24
CA VAL A 58 3.71 -28.40 -30.45
C VAL A 58 4.06 -28.62 -28.97
N GLN A 59 3.87 -29.83 -28.45
CA GLN A 59 4.29 -30.21 -27.09
C GLN A 59 5.79 -30.50 -26.96
N GLY A 60 6.56 -30.43 -28.06
CA GLY A 60 8.01 -30.64 -28.08
C GLY A 60 8.44 -32.11 -28.19
N PHE A 61 7.51 -33.05 -28.39
CA PHE A 61 7.84 -34.45 -28.62
C PHE A 61 8.42 -34.64 -30.02
N GLU A 62 9.59 -35.27 -30.10
CA GLU A 62 10.35 -35.51 -31.33
C GLU A 62 10.50 -37.00 -31.60
N PHE A 63 10.29 -37.39 -32.87
CA PHE A 63 10.70 -38.70 -33.36
C PHE A 63 11.25 -38.57 -34.78
N SER A 64 12.25 -39.38 -35.10
CA SER A 64 12.88 -39.43 -36.42
C SER A 64 12.15 -40.41 -37.34
N LEU A 65 12.01 -40.02 -38.60
CA LEU A 65 11.56 -40.90 -39.68
C LEU A 65 12.81 -41.57 -40.26
N GLU A 66 12.89 -42.89 -40.15
CA GLU A 66 14.03 -43.68 -40.65
C GLU A 66 14.15 -43.54 -42.18
N THR A 67 15.30 -43.04 -42.64
CA THR A 67 15.71 -42.99 -44.06
C THR A 67 17.11 -43.58 -44.18
N HIS A 68 17.39 -44.38 -45.22
CA HIS A 68 18.64 -45.13 -45.29
C HIS A 68 19.80 -44.33 -45.91
N ASP A 69 19.50 -43.41 -46.84
CA ASP A 69 20.48 -42.59 -47.57
C ASP A 69 20.07 -41.10 -47.59
N SER A 70 21.04 -40.19 -47.76
CA SER A 70 20.79 -38.72 -47.79
C SER A 70 19.84 -38.26 -48.91
N ASP A 71 19.79 -39.02 -50.01
CA ASP A 71 18.92 -38.77 -51.15
C ASP A 71 17.46 -39.15 -50.83
N GLU A 72 17.24 -40.23 -50.08
CA GLU A 72 15.91 -40.63 -49.58
C GLU A 72 15.36 -39.61 -48.58
N THR A 73 16.23 -39.02 -47.74
CA THR A 73 15.85 -37.96 -46.81
C THR A 73 15.31 -36.73 -47.54
N HIS A 74 15.96 -36.34 -48.64
CA HIS A 74 15.52 -35.21 -49.47
C HIS A 74 14.23 -35.54 -50.23
N GLU A 75 14.10 -36.75 -50.78
CA GLU A 75 12.90 -37.17 -51.50
C GLU A 75 11.67 -37.20 -50.60
N LEU A 76 11.80 -37.75 -49.39
CA LEU A 76 10.73 -37.80 -48.38
C LEU A 76 10.30 -36.39 -47.95
N LEU A 77 11.24 -35.49 -47.66
CA LEU A 77 10.93 -34.11 -47.28
C LEU A 77 10.23 -33.35 -48.43
N THR A 78 10.65 -33.62 -49.67
CA THR A 78 10.05 -33.02 -50.87
C THR A 78 8.65 -33.57 -51.13
N ALA A 79 8.37 -34.83 -50.80
CA ALA A 79 7.03 -35.42 -50.84
C ALA A 79 6.10 -34.84 -49.77
N LEU A 80 6.57 -34.74 -48.51
CA LEU A 80 5.85 -34.15 -47.38
C LEU A 80 5.49 -32.67 -47.63
N SER A 81 6.46 -31.87 -48.06
CA SER A 81 6.23 -30.44 -48.35
C SER A 81 5.21 -30.22 -49.47
N ARG A 82 5.29 -31.00 -50.56
CA ARG A 82 4.31 -30.95 -51.65
C ARG A 82 2.90 -31.33 -51.20
N ALA A 83 2.76 -32.37 -50.38
CA ALA A 83 1.46 -32.82 -49.87
C ALA A 83 0.82 -31.79 -48.93
N LEU A 84 1.59 -31.26 -47.98
CA LEU A 84 1.12 -30.23 -47.02
C LEU A 84 0.73 -28.92 -47.72
N LEU A 85 1.50 -28.47 -48.72
CA LEU A 85 1.18 -27.27 -49.50
C LEU A 85 -0.10 -27.44 -50.33
N ARG A 86 -0.31 -28.62 -50.94
CA ARG A 86 -1.54 -28.93 -51.68
C ARG A 86 -2.76 -28.99 -50.77
N HIS A 87 -2.63 -29.59 -49.58
CA HIS A 87 -3.69 -29.63 -48.57
C HIS A 87 -4.03 -28.22 -48.06
N GLY A 88 -3.01 -27.40 -47.76
CA GLY A 88 -3.18 -25.99 -47.40
C GLY A 88 -3.96 -25.20 -48.45
N ARG A 89 -3.59 -25.30 -49.74
CA ARG A 89 -4.32 -24.64 -50.84
C ARG A 89 -5.77 -25.12 -50.97
N ARG A 90 -6.04 -26.42 -50.81
CA ARG A 90 -7.42 -26.97 -50.85
C ARG A 90 -8.27 -26.49 -49.67
N LYS A 91 -7.71 -26.41 -48.46
CA LYS A 91 -8.40 -25.90 -47.26
C LYS A 91 -8.73 -24.41 -47.41
N THR A 92 -7.81 -23.61 -47.93
CA THR A 92 -8.05 -22.19 -48.23
C THR A 92 -9.10 -22.01 -49.32
N ARG A 93 -9.09 -22.83 -50.38
CA ARG A 93 -10.10 -22.80 -51.46
C ARG A 93 -11.49 -23.22 -50.96
N ARG A 94 -11.59 -24.25 -50.10
CA ARG A 94 -12.86 -24.65 -49.46
C ARG A 94 -13.41 -23.56 -48.52
N ARG A 95 -12.54 -22.87 -47.76
CA ARG A 95 -12.93 -21.74 -46.91
C ARG A 95 -13.42 -20.55 -47.74
N LEU A 96 -12.72 -20.20 -48.82
CA LEU A 96 -13.16 -19.15 -49.75
C LEU A 96 -14.49 -19.51 -50.41
N MET A 97 -14.70 -20.77 -50.80
CA MET A 97 -15.97 -21.23 -51.36
C MET A 97 -17.09 -21.20 -50.32
N GLY A 98 -16.81 -21.57 -49.06
CA GLY A 98 -17.78 -21.45 -47.95
C GLY A 98 -18.17 -20.00 -47.65
N VAL A 99 -17.21 -19.07 -47.68
CA VAL A 99 -17.47 -17.63 -47.57
C VAL A 99 -18.29 -17.13 -48.76
N PHE A 100 -17.97 -17.56 -49.98
CA PHE A 100 -18.73 -17.20 -51.19
C PHE A 100 -20.18 -17.71 -51.13
N VAL A 101 -20.40 -18.96 -50.71
CA VAL A 101 -21.75 -19.52 -50.53
C VAL A 101 -22.50 -18.78 -49.42
N LEU A 102 -21.86 -18.44 -48.30
CA LEU A 102 -22.47 -17.64 -47.24
C LEU A 102 -22.87 -16.24 -47.75
N LEU A 103 -22.04 -15.61 -48.58
CA LEU A 103 -22.30 -14.30 -49.19
C LEU A 103 -23.46 -14.38 -50.19
N VAL A 104 -23.53 -15.44 -50.99
CA VAL A 104 -24.65 -15.69 -51.92
C VAL A 104 -25.95 -15.95 -51.15
N VAL A 105 -25.92 -16.71 -50.04
CA VAL A 105 -27.08 -16.96 -49.17
C VAL A 105 -27.53 -15.66 -48.48
N LEU A 106 -26.60 -14.81 -48.04
CA LEU A 106 -26.91 -13.48 -47.49
C LEU A 106 -27.52 -12.53 -48.53
N CYS A 107 -27.01 -12.52 -49.76
CA CYS A 107 -27.55 -11.71 -50.84
C CYS A 107 -28.93 -12.19 -51.33
N LEU A 108 -29.16 -13.51 -51.36
CA LEU A 108 -30.47 -14.09 -51.68
C LEU A 108 -31.48 -13.95 -50.53
N GLY A 109 -31.02 -13.98 -49.27
CA GLY A 109 -31.85 -13.72 -48.09
C GLY A 109 -32.28 -12.25 -47.97
N ALA A 110 -31.39 -11.31 -48.31
CA ALA A 110 -31.68 -9.88 -48.29
C ALA A 110 -32.71 -9.46 -49.36
N SER A 111 -32.70 -10.12 -50.53
CA SER A 111 -33.68 -9.86 -51.59
C SER A 111 -35.07 -10.46 -51.30
N TRP A 112 -35.16 -11.47 -50.42
CA TRP A 112 -36.44 -12.02 -49.95
C TRP A 112 -37.04 -11.20 -48.79
N LEU A 113 -36.21 -10.66 -47.88
CA LEU A 113 -36.67 -9.76 -46.82
C LEU A 113 -37.09 -8.37 -47.34
N GLY A 114 -36.46 -7.87 -48.40
CA GLY A 114 -36.75 -6.56 -48.98
C GLY A 114 -38.10 -6.46 -49.72
N ARG A 115 -38.79 -7.58 -49.98
CA ARG A 115 -40.10 -7.59 -50.66
C ARG A 115 -41.30 -7.79 -49.73
N ALA A 116 -41.08 -8.04 -48.44
CA ALA A 116 -42.15 -8.36 -47.48
C ALA A 116 -42.51 -7.22 -46.51
N LEU A 117 -41.82 -6.08 -46.57
CA LEU A 117 -42.03 -4.93 -45.67
C LEU A 117 -42.07 -3.62 -46.46
N GLU A 118 -43.16 -3.40 -47.20
CA GLU A 118 -43.58 -2.06 -47.60
C GLU A 118 -44.71 -1.58 -46.67
N LEU A 119 -44.34 -0.75 -45.69
CA LEU A 119 -45.25 0.17 -44.99
C LEU A 119 -44.52 1.53 -44.92
N PRO A 120 -45.16 2.65 -45.29
CA PRO A 120 -44.46 3.90 -45.53
C PRO A 120 -44.25 4.65 -44.22
N VAL A 121 -43.00 4.89 -43.85
CA VAL A 121 -42.66 5.92 -42.87
C VAL A 121 -41.68 6.88 -43.55
N ALA A 122 -42.16 8.09 -43.82
CA ALA A 122 -41.34 9.20 -44.26
C ALA A 122 -40.36 9.58 -43.14
N MET A 123 -39.06 9.56 -43.42
CA MET A 123 -38.04 10.23 -42.61
C MET A 123 -37.48 11.43 -43.38
N PRO A 124 -37.26 12.58 -42.72
CA PRO A 124 -36.68 13.75 -43.36
C PRO A 124 -35.17 13.59 -43.59
N ALA A 125 -34.69 14.22 -44.66
CA ALA A 125 -33.31 14.13 -45.14
C ALA A 125 -32.30 14.76 -44.17
N ALA A 126 -31.26 14.00 -43.80
CA ALA A 126 -30.03 14.53 -43.23
C ALA A 126 -28.93 14.53 -44.29
N GLN A 127 -28.40 15.73 -44.58
CA GLN A 127 -27.30 15.95 -45.52
C GLN A 127 -25.99 15.35 -45.02
N VAL A 128 -25.30 14.67 -45.93
CA VAL A 128 -23.94 14.15 -45.77
C VAL A 128 -22.94 15.29 -45.98
N ILE A 129 -22.11 15.59 -44.96
CA ILE A 129 -20.90 16.39 -45.12
C ILE A 129 -19.70 15.45 -44.94
N THR A 130 -18.95 15.23 -46.03
CA THR A 130 -17.69 14.50 -46.07
C THR A 130 -16.53 15.36 -45.54
N PRO A 131 -15.64 14.87 -44.66
CA PRO A 131 -14.39 15.57 -44.39
C PRO A 131 -13.28 15.09 -45.36
N SER A 132 -12.67 16.05 -46.06
CA SER A 132 -11.47 15.89 -46.88
C SER A 132 -10.20 15.86 -46.03
N VAL A 133 -9.28 14.96 -46.41
CA VAL A 133 -7.91 14.81 -45.87
C VAL A 133 -7.02 16.00 -46.25
N PRO A 134 -6.13 16.49 -45.35
CA PRO A 134 -4.91 17.18 -45.75
C PRO A 134 -3.66 16.35 -45.48
N SER A 135 -2.78 16.34 -46.48
CA SER A 135 -1.46 15.72 -46.53
C SER A 135 -0.40 16.40 -45.65
N ALA A 136 0.58 15.62 -45.20
CA ALA A 136 1.75 16.05 -44.41
C ALA A 136 2.76 16.91 -45.22
N PRO A 137 3.55 17.77 -44.54
CA PRO A 137 4.86 18.21 -45.03
C PRO A 137 6.04 17.80 -44.12
N LYS A 138 7.21 17.65 -44.76
CA LYS A 138 8.54 17.26 -44.22
C LYS A 138 9.37 18.46 -43.71
N PRO A 139 10.51 18.24 -43.02
CA PRO A 139 11.18 19.22 -42.14
C PRO A 139 12.35 19.98 -42.82
N ASP A 140 12.65 21.21 -42.37
CA ASP A 140 13.98 21.61 -41.83
C ASP A 140 14.15 23.11 -41.45
N LEU A 141 14.92 23.29 -40.36
CA LEU A 141 15.70 24.41 -39.80
C LEU A 141 15.67 25.85 -40.38
N ALA A 142 15.42 26.86 -39.51
CA ALA A 142 16.39 27.91 -39.12
C ALA A 142 15.86 28.93 -38.07
N LYS A 143 16.81 29.48 -37.30
CA LYS A 143 16.82 30.31 -36.06
C LYS A 143 15.97 31.62 -35.96
N ARG A 144 15.56 31.86 -34.69
CA ARG A 144 15.61 33.08 -33.81
C ARG A 144 14.53 34.20 -33.84
N SER A 145 14.02 34.42 -32.61
CA SER A 145 13.61 35.65 -31.87
C SER A 145 12.25 36.35 -32.10
N ALA A 146 11.31 36.06 -31.16
CA ALA A 146 10.26 36.87 -30.49
C ALA A 146 9.13 37.57 -31.31
N PRO A 147 7.97 37.97 -30.71
CA PRO A 147 7.23 37.49 -29.52
C PRO A 147 5.83 36.93 -29.87
N ALA A 148 5.16 36.29 -28.91
CA ALA A 148 3.86 35.62 -29.09
C ALA A 148 2.66 36.59 -29.22
N PRO A 149 1.70 36.32 -30.13
CA PRO A 149 0.36 36.88 -30.06
C PRO A 149 -0.65 35.86 -29.49
N ILE A 150 -1.32 36.29 -28.42
CA ILE A 150 -2.77 36.25 -28.17
C ILE A 150 -3.49 34.92 -28.50
N ALA A 151 -3.84 34.21 -27.42
CA ALA A 151 -4.83 33.15 -27.39
C ALA A 151 -6.22 33.67 -27.78
N SER A 152 -6.87 32.99 -28.72
CA SER A 152 -8.28 33.14 -29.04
C SER A 152 -9.14 32.22 -28.18
N GLU A 153 -10.22 32.79 -27.64
CA GLU A 153 -11.21 32.20 -26.73
C GLU A 153 -11.99 31.01 -27.33
N PRO A 154 -12.47 30.06 -26.50
CA PRO A 154 -13.54 29.15 -26.89
C PRO A 154 -14.91 29.83 -26.79
N ARG A 155 -15.68 29.74 -27.87
CA ARG A 155 -17.07 30.19 -28.00
C ARG A 155 -18.00 29.49 -27.00
N GLN A 156 -18.73 30.30 -26.23
CA GLN A 156 -19.81 29.90 -25.33
C GLN A 156 -21.02 29.38 -26.10
N SER A 157 -21.64 28.30 -25.61
CA SER A 157 -22.97 27.82 -26.05
C SER A 157 -24.01 28.15 -24.97
N ALA A 158 -25.18 28.57 -25.44
CA ALA A 158 -26.22 29.24 -24.66
C ALA A 158 -27.04 28.26 -23.81
N ALA A 159 -26.80 28.25 -22.49
CA ALA A 159 -27.75 27.83 -21.46
C ALA A 159 -27.37 28.43 -20.09
N ASP A 160 -27.10 29.73 -20.05
CA ASP A 160 -27.15 30.52 -18.82
C ASP A 160 -28.01 31.73 -19.15
N VAL A 161 -29.32 31.67 -18.87
CA VAL A 161 -30.11 32.90 -18.79
C VAL A 161 -29.61 33.61 -17.55
N ALA A 162 -28.71 34.57 -17.76
CA ALA A 162 -28.26 35.49 -16.73
C ALA A 162 -29.50 36.05 -16.02
N PRO A 163 -29.51 36.18 -14.68
CA PRO A 163 -30.47 37.06 -14.04
C PRO A 163 -30.33 38.45 -14.70
N ASP A 164 -31.45 39.15 -14.95
CA ASP A 164 -31.48 40.48 -15.59
C ASP A 164 -30.59 41.55 -14.90
N ASP A 165 -29.97 41.21 -13.77
CA ASP A 165 -29.06 42.04 -12.97
C ASP A 165 -27.56 41.84 -13.24
N GLY A 166 -27.17 40.88 -14.10
CA GLY A 166 -25.78 40.70 -14.52
C GLY A 166 -24.82 40.08 -13.49
N TRP A 167 -25.32 39.56 -12.35
CA TRP A 167 -24.47 38.99 -11.29
C TRP A 167 -24.48 37.45 -11.28
N THR A 168 -23.32 36.85 -11.57
CA THR A 168 -23.11 35.40 -11.86
C THR A 168 -23.11 34.47 -10.63
N LEU A 169 -23.66 34.92 -9.50
CA LEU A 169 -23.80 34.12 -8.28
C LEU A 169 -25.09 33.25 -8.34
N PRO A 170 -25.00 31.92 -8.10
CA PRO A 170 -26.18 31.04 -8.15
C PRO A 170 -27.29 31.46 -7.17
N ARG A 171 -28.56 31.32 -7.60
CA ARG A 171 -29.75 31.76 -6.83
C ARG A 171 -29.86 31.08 -5.45
N GLU A 172 -29.47 29.82 -5.35
CA GLU A 172 -29.47 29.06 -4.08
C GLU A 172 -28.48 29.65 -3.06
N VAL A 173 -27.31 30.08 -3.53
CA VAL A 173 -26.29 30.73 -2.69
C VAL A 173 -26.75 32.14 -2.31
N ARG A 174 -27.36 32.89 -3.23
CA ARG A 174 -27.96 34.20 -2.94
C ARG A 174 -29.03 34.13 -1.85
N ALA A 175 -29.84 33.07 -1.79
CA ALA A 175 -30.87 32.92 -0.76
C ALA A 175 -30.30 32.82 0.67
N THR A 176 -29.08 32.30 0.83
CA THR A 176 -28.39 32.18 2.13
C THR A 176 -27.44 33.33 2.43
N LEU A 177 -27.19 34.21 1.45
CA LEU A 177 -26.22 35.29 1.54
C LEU A 177 -26.58 36.36 2.59
N PRO A 178 -27.85 36.80 2.73
CA PRO A 178 -28.20 37.81 3.73
C PRO A 178 -27.86 37.42 5.16
N GLN A 179 -28.11 36.16 5.53
CA GLN A 179 -27.78 35.67 6.87
C GLN A 179 -26.27 35.70 7.11
N LYS A 180 -25.47 35.38 6.09
CA LYS A 180 -24.00 35.43 6.20
C LYS A 180 -23.49 36.87 6.36
N LEU A 181 -24.04 37.82 5.60
CA LEU A 181 -23.69 39.23 5.70
C LEU A 181 -24.13 39.83 7.04
N HIS A 182 -25.32 39.47 7.52
CA HIS A 182 -25.82 39.86 8.83
C HIS A 182 -24.91 39.35 9.96
N ASN A 183 -24.61 38.05 9.98
CA ASN A 183 -23.72 37.46 10.99
C ASN A 183 -22.29 38.04 10.93
N ALA A 184 -21.82 38.46 9.76
CA ALA A 184 -20.51 39.10 9.60
C ALA A 184 -20.52 40.55 10.12
N ALA A 185 -21.60 41.30 9.86
CA ALA A 185 -21.78 42.66 10.36
C ALA A 185 -21.94 42.69 11.89
N GLU A 186 -22.68 41.76 12.50
CA GLU A 186 -22.85 41.67 13.95
C GLU A 186 -21.51 41.51 14.72
N ARG A 187 -20.52 40.90 14.08
CA ARG A 187 -19.19 40.72 14.68
C ARG A 187 -18.42 42.03 14.81
N LYS A 188 -18.78 43.09 14.08
CA LYS A 188 -18.13 44.43 14.09
C LYS A 188 -16.60 44.41 13.87
N LEU A 189 -16.06 43.31 13.34
CA LEU A 189 -14.63 43.14 13.05
C LEU A 189 -14.30 43.54 11.60
N PHE A 190 -15.25 43.37 10.69
CA PHE A 190 -15.03 43.42 9.25
C PHE A 190 -15.59 44.67 8.58
N THR A 191 -16.37 45.47 9.31
CA THR A 191 -17.25 46.50 8.74
C THR A 191 -16.97 47.90 9.28
N VAL A 192 -17.40 48.88 8.48
CA VAL A 192 -17.59 50.28 8.86
C VAL A 192 -19.08 50.56 8.80
N ASP A 193 -19.69 50.83 9.95
CA ASP A 193 -21.14 51.02 10.05
C ASP A 193 -21.47 52.53 10.00
N TYR A 194 -22.39 52.93 9.12
CA TYR A 194 -22.74 54.34 8.92
C TYR A 194 -23.92 54.76 9.78
N SER A 195 -24.86 53.85 10.01
CA SER A 195 -26.08 54.02 10.78
C SER A 195 -26.57 52.65 11.27
N SER A 196 -27.37 52.65 12.35
CA SER A 196 -27.97 51.45 12.93
C SER A 196 -29.35 51.80 13.51
N GLY A 197 -30.29 50.84 13.53
CA GLY A 197 -31.64 51.03 14.10
C GLY A 197 -32.77 51.28 13.10
N HIS A 198 -32.49 51.27 11.79
CA HIS A 198 -33.50 51.34 10.72
C HIS A 198 -34.05 49.95 10.35
N ALA A 199 -35.22 49.90 9.70
CA ALA A 199 -35.94 48.66 9.41
C ALA A 199 -35.31 47.79 8.31
N ARG A 200 -34.52 48.38 7.40
CA ARG A 200 -33.86 47.68 6.28
C ARG A 200 -32.37 48.00 6.26
N THR A 201 -31.57 47.03 5.82
CA THR A 201 -30.10 47.13 5.82
C THR A 201 -29.51 46.97 4.41
N LEU A 202 -28.51 47.78 4.10
CA LEU A 202 -27.74 47.76 2.86
C LEU A 202 -26.29 47.37 3.16
N TYR A 203 -25.82 46.30 2.52
CA TYR A 203 -24.45 45.83 2.60
C TYR A 203 -23.66 46.31 1.39
N VAL A 204 -22.60 47.09 1.60
CA VAL A 204 -21.84 47.77 0.55
C VAL A 204 -20.41 47.25 0.50
N PHE A 205 -19.96 46.72 -0.63
CA PHE A 205 -18.55 46.42 -0.86
C PHE A 205 -17.89 47.59 -1.59
N SER A 206 -16.99 48.31 -0.92
CA SER A 206 -16.42 49.58 -1.40
C SER A 206 -14.90 49.60 -1.31
N ASP A 207 -14.27 50.21 -2.32
CA ASP A 207 -12.82 50.45 -2.38
C ASP A 207 -12.56 51.97 -2.47
N PRO A 208 -11.82 52.59 -1.53
CA PRO A 208 -11.53 54.03 -1.58
C PRO A 208 -10.74 54.45 -2.82
N GLY A 209 -9.96 53.55 -3.42
CA GLY A 209 -9.23 53.78 -4.66
C GLY A 209 -10.11 53.72 -5.92
N CYS A 210 -11.40 53.40 -5.80
CA CYS A 210 -12.31 53.29 -6.94
C CYS A 210 -13.01 54.65 -7.24
N PRO A 211 -12.89 55.20 -8.47
CA PRO A 211 -13.56 56.45 -8.86
C PRO A 211 -15.09 56.42 -8.76
N ASN A 212 -15.71 55.24 -8.89
CA ASN A 212 -17.16 55.08 -8.70
C ASN A 212 -17.55 55.04 -7.22
N CYS A 213 -16.69 54.48 -6.36
CA CYS A 213 -16.91 54.47 -4.91
C CYS A 213 -16.83 55.90 -4.37
N GLN A 214 -15.84 56.68 -4.81
CA GLN A 214 -15.70 58.09 -4.43
C GLN A 214 -16.93 58.94 -4.77
N ARG A 215 -17.59 58.66 -5.91
CA ARG A 215 -18.83 59.35 -6.30
C ARG A 215 -20.08 58.86 -5.57
N LEU A 216 -20.10 57.60 -5.14
CA LEU A 216 -21.25 57.01 -4.46
C LEU A 216 -21.27 57.34 -2.96
N GLU A 217 -20.12 57.64 -2.38
CA GLU A 217 -19.91 57.86 -0.95
C GLU A 217 -20.85 58.92 -0.34
N SER A 218 -21.01 60.06 -1.02
CA SER A 218 -21.93 61.11 -0.59
C SER A 218 -23.40 60.65 -0.56
N SER A 219 -23.78 59.73 -1.46
CA SER A 219 -25.13 59.16 -1.50
C SER A 219 -25.34 58.10 -0.42
N LEU A 220 -24.30 57.36 -0.02
CA LEU A 220 -24.39 56.42 1.10
C LEU A 220 -24.56 57.16 2.43
N ASN A 221 -23.89 58.30 2.60
CA ASN A 221 -24.04 59.14 3.77
C ASN A 221 -25.47 59.73 3.88
N THR A 222 -26.08 60.20 2.79
CA THR A 222 -27.49 60.66 2.82
C THR A 222 -28.50 59.52 3.02
N LEU A 223 -28.22 58.33 2.48
CA LEU A 223 -29.06 57.15 2.70
C LEU A 223 -28.99 56.63 4.15
N SER A 224 -27.89 56.91 4.86
CA SER A 224 -27.71 56.46 6.24
C SER A 224 -28.72 57.06 7.22
N ASP A 225 -29.39 58.16 6.86
CA ASP A 225 -30.48 58.76 7.65
C ASP A 225 -31.79 57.94 7.61
N ALA A 226 -31.97 57.10 6.59
CA ALA A 226 -33.21 56.36 6.33
C ALA A 226 -33.05 54.83 6.40
N PHE A 227 -31.84 54.31 6.15
CA PHE A 227 -31.52 52.89 6.09
C PHE A 227 -30.24 52.58 6.88
N ASN A 228 -30.08 51.35 7.37
CA ASN A 228 -28.80 50.92 7.94
C ASN A 228 -27.82 50.69 6.79
N VAL A 229 -26.71 51.41 6.75
CA VAL A 229 -25.66 51.20 5.74
C VAL A 229 -24.43 50.60 6.41
N VAL A 230 -24.02 49.41 5.94
CA VAL A 230 -22.87 48.66 6.47
C VAL A 230 -21.87 48.44 5.34
N VAL A 231 -20.69 49.02 5.47
CA VAL A 231 -19.63 48.95 4.46
C VAL A 231 -18.62 47.86 4.79
N PHE A 232 -18.32 47.00 3.82
CA PHE A 232 -17.23 46.03 3.78
C PHE A 232 -16.09 46.58 2.91
N PRO A 233 -15.01 47.09 3.52
CA PRO A 233 -13.85 47.57 2.77
C PRO A 233 -13.16 46.46 1.98
N VAL A 234 -12.86 46.72 0.71
CA VAL A 234 -12.13 45.79 -0.17
C VAL A 234 -11.08 46.52 -1.03
N PRO A 235 -9.85 46.01 -1.20
CA PRO A 235 -8.81 46.65 -2.01
C PRO A 235 -8.70 46.03 -3.41
N VAL A 236 -9.74 46.17 -4.24
CA VAL A 236 -9.83 45.52 -5.56
C VAL A 236 -9.16 46.35 -6.66
N ILE A 237 -9.42 47.65 -6.68
CA ILE A 237 -8.96 48.62 -7.69
C ILE A 237 -7.68 49.31 -7.21
N GLY A 238 -7.68 49.88 -5.99
CA GLY A 238 -6.50 50.60 -5.49
C GLY A 238 -5.37 49.68 -4.97
N LYS A 239 -5.65 48.38 -4.79
CA LYS A 239 -4.66 47.37 -4.36
C LYS A 239 -3.87 47.84 -3.13
N GLU A 240 -2.55 47.98 -3.24
CA GLU A 240 -1.65 48.31 -2.12
C GLU A 240 -1.93 49.69 -1.51
N THR A 241 -2.36 50.68 -2.31
CA THR A 241 -2.68 52.01 -1.78
C THR A 241 -3.97 51.99 -0.95
N SER A 242 -4.96 51.20 -1.38
CA SER A 242 -6.17 50.97 -0.60
C SER A 242 -5.90 50.15 0.66
N ILE A 243 -5.03 49.13 0.62
CA ILE A 243 -4.65 48.37 1.82
C ILE A 243 -4.01 49.30 2.86
N ALA A 244 -3.05 50.14 2.45
CA ALA A 244 -2.38 51.08 3.35
C ALA A 244 -3.34 52.11 3.96
N ALA A 245 -4.40 52.51 3.23
CA ALA A 245 -5.41 53.46 3.69
C ALA A 245 -6.48 52.84 4.61
N ILE A 246 -6.91 51.61 4.33
CA ILE A 246 -8.01 50.94 5.04
C ILE A 246 -7.56 50.33 6.38
N THR A 247 -6.36 49.75 6.44
CA THR A 247 -5.87 49.04 7.64
C THR A 247 -5.90 49.92 8.90
N PRO A 248 -5.46 51.19 8.88
CA PRO A 248 -5.59 52.09 10.04
C PRO A 248 -7.04 52.34 10.47
N VAL A 249 -8.00 52.37 9.52
CA VAL A 249 -9.42 52.61 9.80
C VAL A 249 -10.05 51.42 10.54
N LEU A 250 -9.77 50.18 10.09
CA LEU A 250 -10.29 48.98 10.74
C LEU A 250 -9.68 48.72 12.13
N CYS A 251 -8.50 49.29 12.41
CA CYS A 251 -7.86 49.23 13.73
C CYS A 251 -8.45 50.19 14.76
N LEU A 252 -9.30 51.15 14.36
CA LEU A 252 -10.02 52.01 15.30
C LEU A 252 -11.23 51.28 15.91
N PRO A 253 -11.71 51.69 17.10
CA PRO A 253 -12.98 51.22 17.64
C PRO A 253 -14.14 51.50 16.67
N PRO A 254 -15.17 50.63 16.57
CA PRO A 254 -16.26 50.74 15.60
C PRO A 254 -16.91 52.13 15.49
N GLU A 255 -17.09 52.82 16.63
CA GLU A 255 -17.69 54.15 16.72
C GLU A 255 -16.88 55.25 16.01
N GLN A 256 -15.57 55.06 15.88
CA GLN A 256 -14.65 56.04 15.26
C GLN A 256 -14.34 55.73 13.79
N ARG A 257 -14.78 54.56 13.29
CA ARG A 257 -14.42 54.10 11.94
C ARG A 257 -15.10 54.91 10.84
N LYS A 258 -16.36 55.32 11.02
CA LYS A 258 -17.10 56.12 10.02
C LYS A 258 -16.35 57.41 9.68
N THR A 259 -16.02 58.20 10.70
CA THR A 259 -15.31 59.47 10.50
C THR A 259 -13.91 59.29 9.90
N ALA A 260 -13.21 58.21 10.25
CA ALA A 260 -11.91 57.89 9.66
C ALA A 260 -12.01 57.38 8.22
N TRP A 261 -13.10 56.68 7.90
CA TRP A 261 -13.41 56.20 6.55
C TRP A 261 -13.82 57.35 5.62
N ASP A 262 -14.69 58.27 6.05
CA ASP A 262 -15.12 59.43 5.27
C ASP A 262 -13.92 60.29 4.82
N ARG A 263 -12.92 60.46 5.70
CA ARG A 263 -11.67 61.20 5.40
C ARG A 263 -10.84 60.60 4.25
N LEU A 264 -11.04 59.32 3.90
CA LEU A 264 -10.35 58.72 2.76
C LEU A 264 -10.87 59.22 1.41
N PHE A 265 -12.04 59.87 1.40
CA PHE A 265 -12.74 60.33 0.20
C PHE A 265 -12.66 61.86 0.01
N ASP A 266 -12.14 62.60 1.01
CA ASP A 266 -11.90 64.04 0.94
C ASP A 266 -10.53 64.33 0.27
N ALA A 267 -10.51 64.63 -1.03
CA ALA A 267 -9.27 65.02 -1.72
C ALA A 267 -8.99 66.54 -1.62
N ALA A 268 -7.85 66.92 -1.06
CA ALA A 268 -7.21 68.21 -1.31
C ALA A 268 -6.60 68.24 -2.74
N PRO A 269 -6.53 69.42 -3.40
CA PRO A 269 -6.16 69.50 -4.82
C PRO A 269 -4.67 69.25 -5.09
N GLU A 270 -4.41 68.86 -6.34
CA GLU A 270 -3.16 68.41 -6.92
C GLU A 270 -1.94 69.30 -6.65
N GLY A 271 -0.81 68.65 -6.33
CA GLY A 271 0.53 69.23 -6.41
C GLY A 271 1.38 69.01 -5.15
N VAL A 272 2.64 68.63 -5.36
CA VAL A 272 3.77 68.56 -4.40
C VAL A 272 4.13 67.16 -3.86
N ASN A 273 5.16 66.61 -4.50
CA ASN A 273 6.29 65.80 -3.98
C ASN A 273 6.07 64.88 -2.75
N LEU A 274 6.14 63.57 -3.00
CA LEU A 274 6.41 62.53 -2.01
C LEU A 274 7.82 62.71 -1.41
N GLY A 275 7.90 63.44 -0.31
CA GLY A 275 9.11 63.61 0.49
C GLY A 275 8.77 63.75 1.96
N LYS A 276 9.03 62.69 2.73
CA LYS A 276 9.21 62.62 4.20
C LYS A 276 8.53 63.72 5.02
N LEU A 277 7.48 63.39 5.77
CA LEU A 277 7.04 64.22 6.90
C LEU A 277 7.33 63.55 8.25
N ARG A 278 8.32 64.17 8.91
CA ARG A 278 8.71 64.04 10.31
C ARG A 278 7.61 64.61 11.23
N LEU A 279 7.61 64.08 12.44
CA LEU A 279 6.84 64.50 13.63
C LEU A 279 7.23 65.88 14.22
N LYS A 280 6.20 66.54 14.80
CA LYS A 280 6.13 67.48 15.98
C LYS A 280 6.29 69.01 15.76
N PRO A 281 5.76 69.89 16.67
CA PRO A 281 5.30 69.67 18.06
C PRO A 281 3.91 70.28 18.45
N ALA A 282 3.59 70.19 19.76
CA ALA A 282 2.28 70.29 20.40
C ALA A 282 1.76 71.71 20.73
N SER A 283 0.43 71.91 20.60
CA SER A 283 -0.41 72.70 21.53
C SER A 283 -1.89 72.66 21.09
N GLU A 284 -2.69 71.74 21.64
CA GLU A 284 -4.04 71.99 22.18
C GLU A 284 -4.66 70.66 22.60
N ARG A 285 -5.02 70.58 23.89
CA ARG A 285 -5.56 69.38 24.52
C ARG A 285 -7.03 69.25 24.17
N VAL A 286 -7.38 68.18 23.45
CA VAL A 286 -8.62 67.46 23.70
C VAL A 286 -8.22 66.01 23.97
N GLU A 287 -8.45 65.58 25.21
CA GLU A 287 -8.07 64.26 25.71
C GLU A 287 -8.85 63.16 24.98
N VAL A 288 -8.17 62.39 24.14
CA VAL A 288 -8.58 61.03 23.79
C VAL A 288 -7.45 60.11 24.24
N LYS A 289 -7.78 59.26 25.22
CA LYS A 289 -6.84 58.36 25.91
C LYS A 289 -6.07 57.46 24.92
N ALA A 290 -4.75 57.60 25.02
CA ALA A 290 -3.69 56.63 24.76
C ALA A 290 -3.98 55.44 23.83
N ALA A 291 -3.30 55.49 22.68
CA ALA A 291 -2.98 54.36 21.82
C ALA A 291 -2.28 53.22 22.57
N GLN A 292 -2.65 51.98 22.23
CA GLN A 292 -1.92 50.75 22.55
C GLN A 292 -0.79 50.50 21.52
N PRO A 293 0.27 49.75 21.89
CA PRO A 293 1.51 49.64 21.12
C PRO A 293 1.34 48.83 19.82
N ALA A 294 2.32 48.96 18.92
CA ALA A 294 2.36 48.48 17.53
C ALA A 294 2.35 46.94 17.32
N GLY A 295 1.53 46.18 18.06
CA GLY A 295 1.35 44.73 17.93
C GLY A 295 -0.11 44.25 17.90
N THR A 296 -1.10 45.15 17.78
CA THR A 296 -2.54 44.81 17.87
C THR A 296 -3.35 45.20 16.63
N CYS A 297 -2.73 45.35 15.46
CA CYS A 297 -3.42 45.69 14.21
C CYS A 297 -3.46 44.50 13.20
N ASP A 298 -2.84 43.36 13.53
CA ASP A 298 -2.88 42.11 12.73
C ASP A 298 -4.31 41.63 12.44
N VAL A 299 -5.25 41.93 13.35
CA VAL A 299 -6.65 41.56 13.20
C VAL A 299 -7.31 42.32 12.05
N ALA A 300 -6.90 43.58 11.78
CA ALA A 300 -7.45 44.36 10.68
C ALA A 300 -6.93 43.92 9.32
N GLU A 301 -5.64 43.55 9.19
CA GLU A 301 -5.11 42.97 7.96
C GLU A 301 -5.78 41.63 7.64
N LYS A 302 -5.98 40.80 8.66
CA LYS A 302 -6.73 39.53 8.52
C LYS A 302 -8.20 39.78 8.17
N ALA A 303 -8.84 40.77 8.79
CA ALA A 303 -10.23 41.15 8.48
C ALA A 303 -10.36 41.65 7.03
N LEU A 304 -9.42 42.45 6.55
CA LEU A 304 -9.38 42.93 5.17
C LEU A 304 -9.16 41.78 4.17
N GLY A 305 -8.27 40.83 4.49
CA GLY A 305 -8.07 39.62 3.69
C GLY A 305 -9.32 38.73 3.64
N ILE A 306 -10.07 38.63 4.74
CA ILE A 306 -11.35 37.91 4.79
C ILE A 306 -12.40 38.61 3.92
N ASN A 307 -12.48 39.96 3.96
CA ASN A 307 -13.38 40.71 3.07
C ASN A 307 -13.05 40.51 1.59
N GLN A 308 -11.75 40.49 1.24
CA GLN A 308 -11.31 40.21 -0.12
C GLN A 308 -11.65 38.78 -0.57
N THR A 309 -11.50 37.81 0.33
CA THR A 309 -11.90 36.41 0.07
C THR A 309 -13.41 36.31 -0.12
N ALA A 310 -14.19 37.01 0.70
CA ALA A 310 -15.65 37.05 0.59
C ALA A 310 -16.10 37.70 -0.74
N TYR A 311 -15.45 38.80 -1.15
CA TYR A 311 -15.70 39.46 -2.43
C TYR A 311 -15.53 38.51 -3.63
N GLN A 312 -14.46 37.72 -3.62
CA GLN A 312 -14.20 36.71 -4.65
C GLN A 312 -15.20 35.55 -4.58
N ALA A 313 -15.48 35.04 -3.39
CA ALA A 313 -16.41 33.93 -3.17
C ALA A 313 -17.85 34.28 -3.61
N TYR A 314 -18.28 35.52 -3.40
CA TYR A 314 -19.60 36.02 -3.81
C TYR A 314 -19.67 36.42 -5.28
N ARG A 315 -18.59 36.24 -6.06
CA ARG A 315 -18.51 36.58 -7.49
C ARG A 315 -18.99 38.01 -7.78
N ILE A 316 -18.61 38.95 -6.92
CA ILE A 316 -19.00 40.37 -7.07
C ILE A 316 -18.27 40.95 -8.29
N PRO A 317 -18.99 41.51 -9.28
CA PRO A 317 -18.39 41.88 -10.56
C PRO A 317 -17.56 43.18 -10.53
N GLY A 318 -17.76 44.05 -9.54
CA GLY A 318 -17.01 45.31 -9.41
C GLY A 318 -17.29 46.04 -8.10
N THR A 319 -16.56 47.13 -7.83
CA THR A 319 -16.80 48.04 -6.70
C THR A 319 -17.23 49.42 -7.21
N PRO A 320 -18.22 50.10 -6.59
CA PRO A 320 -18.99 49.67 -5.42
C PRO A 320 -20.11 48.70 -5.80
N TRP A 321 -20.38 47.73 -4.93
CA TRP A 321 -21.49 46.78 -5.08
C TRP A 321 -22.38 46.79 -3.85
N VAL A 322 -23.70 46.94 -4.03
CA VAL A 322 -24.66 47.07 -2.94
C VAL A 322 -25.67 45.92 -2.97
N ILE A 323 -25.85 45.28 -1.82
CA ILE A 323 -26.72 44.12 -1.63
C ILE A 323 -27.75 44.47 -0.55
N SER A 324 -29.04 44.22 -0.80
CA SER A 324 -30.08 44.39 0.21
C SER A 324 -30.08 43.26 1.24
N ASP A 325 -30.72 43.51 2.38
CA ASP A 325 -31.02 42.52 3.43
C ASP A 325 -31.85 41.31 2.97
N ASP A 326 -32.50 41.37 1.81
CA ASP A 326 -33.15 40.22 1.18
C ASP A 326 -32.27 39.48 0.15
N GLY A 327 -31.04 39.95 -0.08
CA GLY A 327 -30.05 39.31 -0.97
C GLY A 327 -30.15 39.71 -2.44
N ARG A 328 -30.89 40.79 -2.75
CA ARG A 328 -30.99 41.36 -4.10
C ARG A 328 -29.85 42.36 -4.34
N TYR A 329 -29.37 42.44 -5.58
CA TYR A 329 -28.48 43.52 -5.99
C TYR A 329 -29.28 44.84 -6.08
N VAL A 330 -28.70 45.93 -5.57
CA VAL A 330 -29.28 47.27 -5.64
C VAL A 330 -28.53 48.09 -6.69
N PRO A 331 -29.17 48.40 -7.84
CA PRO A 331 -28.60 49.26 -8.86
C PRO A 331 -28.19 50.65 -8.33
N GLN A 332 -27.04 51.14 -8.78
CA GLN A 332 -26.52 52.45 -8.33
C GLN A 332 -27.43 53.64 -8.67
N THR A 333 -28.28 53.53 -9.68
CA THR A 333 -29.29 54.55 -10.02
C THR A 333 -30.35 54.71 -8.94
N LEU A 334 -30.69 53.63 -8.22
CA LEU A 334 -31.66 53.65 -7.12
C LEU A 334 -31.07 54.23 -5.84
N LEU A 335 -29.74 54.19 -5.67
CA LEU A 335 -29.05 54.73 -4.49
C LEU A 335 -29.03 56.27 -4.44
N ARG A 336 -29.42 56.95 -5.52
CA ARG A 336 -29.52 58.42 -5.58
C ARG A 336 -30.90 58.95 -5.15
N ASP A 337 -31.92 58.10 -5.16
CA ASP A 337 -33.32 58.45 -4.87
C ASP A 337 -33.85 57.61 -3.68
N PRO A 338 -33.89 58.12 -2.44
CA PRO A 338 -34.28 57.34 -1.25
C PRO A 338 -35.72 56.81 -1.31
N ILE A 339 -36.63 57.53 -1.98
CA ILE A 339 -38.04 57.14 -2.12
C ILE A 339 -38.18 55.91 -3.05
N ARG A 340 -37.46 55.91 -4.18
CA ARG A 340 -37.46 54.77 -5.12
C ARG A 340 -36.75 53.56 -4.54
N LEU A 341 -35.70 53.79 -3.77
CA LEU A 341 -35.01 52.73 -3.05
C LEU A 341 -35.93 52.07 -2.01
N LYS A 342 -36.71 52.85 -1.27
CA LYS A 342 -37.69 52.32 -0.32
C LYS A 342 -38.75 51.47 -1.02
N ALA A 343 -39.30 51.94 -2.15
CA ALA A 343 -40.27 51.17 -2.93
C ALA A 343 -39.69 49.84 -3.45
N PHE A 344 -38.44 49.85 -3.90
CA PHE A 344 -37.74 48.63 -4.34
C PHE A 344 -37.51 47.63 -3.20
N LEU A 345 -37.17 48.13 -2.01
CA LEU A 345 -36.97 47.30 -0.83
C LEU A 345 -38.29 46.76 -0.27
N ASP A 346 -39.39 47.51 -0.35
CA ASP A 346 -40.69 47.10 0.20
C ASP A 346 -41.49 46.17 -0.75
N GLU A 347 -41.09 46.02 -2.01
CA GLU A 347 -41.63 45.00 -2.92
C GLU A 347 -41.30 43.58 -2.42
N GLN A 348 -42.34 42.82 -2.04
CA GLN A 348 -42.19 41.43 -1.59
C GLN A 348 -42.00 40.47 -2.78
N PRO A 349 -40.97 39.60 -2.78
CA PRO A 349 -40.98 38.40 -3.61
C PRO A 349 -42.01 37.42 -3.03
N ALA A 350 -42.83 36.81 -3.89
CA ALA A 350 -43.86 35.84 -3.49
C ALA A 350 -43.28 34.74 -2.58
N ARG A 351 -43.49 34.86 -1.26
CA ARG A 351 -43.17 33.86 -0.25
C ARG A 351 -44.45 33.13 0.14
N GLN A 352 -44.55 31.85 -0.23
CA GLN A 352 -45.48 30.91 0.39
C GLN A 352 -45.15 30.81 1.89
N VAL A 353 -46.05 31.31 2.73
CA VAL A 353 -46.02 31.10 4.18
C VAL A 353 -46.97 29.95 4.50
N GLN A 354 -46.43 28.82 4.97
CA GLN A 354 -47.19 27.76 5.62
C GLN A 354 -47.58 28.23 7.02
N GLY A 355 -48.88 28.38 7.25
CA GLY A 355 -49.46 28.70 8.54
C GLY A 355 -50.97 28.56 8.49
N GLY A 356 -51.47 27.31 8.54
CA GLY A 356 -52.90 27.03 8.59
C GLY A 356 -53.19 25.56 8.34
N ARG A 357 -53.87 24.92 9.30
CA ARG A 357 -54.37 23.54 9.20
C ARG A 357 -55.07 23.33 7.86
N MET A 358 -54.48 22.53 6.97
CA MET A 358 -55.07 22.19 5.69
C MET A 358 -55.20 20.67 5.57
N ARG A 359 -56.40 20.24 5.19
CA ARG A 359 -56.73 18.88 4.77
C ARG A 359 -55.79 18.44 3.64
N PRO A 360 -55.53 17.13 3.43
CA PRO A 360 -54.63 16.70 2.39
C PRO A 360 -55.17 17.16 1.02
N ASN A 361 -54.43 18.02 0.34
CA ASN A 361 -54.71 18.44 -1.03
C ASN A 361 -54.10 17.43 -1.99
N ASP A 362 -54.93 16.81 -2.81
CA ASP A 362 -54.61 15.88 -3.92
C ASP A 362 -53.80 16.52 -5.09
N TYR A 363 -53.07 17.60 -4.84
CA TYR A 363 -52.39 18.40 -5.88
C TYR A 363 -50.91 18.67 -5.63
N ALA A 364 -50.30 18.05 -4.61
CA ALA A 364 -48.85 18.06 -4.49
C ALA A 364 -48.24 17.07 -5.49
N VAL A 365 -47.69 17.57 -6.60
CA VAL A 365 -46.82 16.76 -7.46
C VAL A 365 -45.62 16.32 -6.61
N GLU A 366 -45.59 15.03 -6.29
CA GLU A 366 -44.49 14.35 -5.63
C GLU A 366 -43.14 14.78 -6.24
N ARG A 367 -42.24 15.36 -5.44
CA ARG A 367 -40.88 15.73 -5.87
C ARG A 367 -40.08 14.54 -6.42
N THR A 368 -40.45 13.32 -6.02
CA THR A 368 -39.92 12.06 -6.56
C THR A 368 -40.29 11.81 -8.03
N ARG A 369 -41.32 12.48 -8.57
CA ARG A 369 -41.71 12.40 -10.00
C ARG A 369 -40.98 13.41 -10.89
N LEU A 370 -40.51 14.53 -10.34
CA LEU A 370 -39.78 15.58 -11.09
C LEU A 370 -38.29 15.22 -11.33
N ASN A 371 -37.70 14.39 -10.46
CA ASN A 371 -36.32 13.91 -10.58
C ASN A 371 -36.27 12.44 -11.01
N ARG A 372 -37.08 12.05 -11.99
CA ARG A 372 -37.00 10.69 -12.53
C ARG A 372 -35.76 10.59 -13.41
N ARG A 373 -34.89 9.62 -13.10
CA ARG A 373 -33.76 9.25 -13.95
C ARG A 373 -34.32 8.77 -15.29
N VAL A 374 -34.15 9.56 -16.35
CA VAL A 374 -34.55 9.19 -17.72
C VAL A 374 -33.44 8.36 -18.37
N TYR A 375 -33.04 7.28 -17.71
CA TYR A 375 -32.26 6.24 -18.36
C TYR A 375 -33.21 5.08 -18.58
N HIS A 376 -33.64 4.94 -19.84
CA HIS A 376 -34.54 3.93 -20.37
C HIS A 376 -36.02 4.09 -19.99
N SER A 377 -36.91 3.81 -20.96
CA SER A 377 -38.31 3.58 -20.63
C SER A 377 -38.36 2.42 -19.64
N ALA A 378 -39.17 2.53 -18.58
CA ALA A 378 -39.33 1.44 -17.60
C ALA A 378 -39.69 0.10 -18.27
N LEU A 379 -40.29 0.19 -19.45
CA LEU A 379 -40.60 -0.91 -20.35
C LEU A 379 -39.33 -1.51 -20.98
N ALA A 380 -38.40 -0.71 -21.51
CA ALA A 380 -37.11 -1.20 -22.02
C ALA A 380 -36.25 -1.85 -20.94
N GLU A 381 -36.18 -1.26 -19.74
CA GLU A 381 -35.50 -1.88 -18.59
C GLU A 381 -36.16 -3.18 -18.13
N TRP A 382 -37.50 -3.21 -18.12
CA TRP A 382 -38.22 -4.43 -17.83
C TRP A 382 -37.90 -5.49 -18.88
N LEU A 383 -37.96 -5.18 -20.18
CA LEU A 383 -37.61 -6.07 -21.30
C LEU A 383 -36.14 -6.55 -21.26
N MET A 384 -35.21 -5.77 -20.69
CA MET A 384 -33.81 -6.17 -20.53
C MET A 384 -33.55 -7.04 -19.29
N GLY A 385 -34.57 -7.29 -18.46
CA GLY A 385 -34.45 -8.19 -17.30
C GLY A 385 -34.52 -9.67 -17.69
N PRO A 386 -33.69 -10.57 -17.12
CA PRO A 386 -33.78 -12.01 -17.38
C PRO A 386 -35.15 -12.61 -16.98
N GLY A 387 -35.81 -12.01 -15.98
CA GLY A 387 -37.17 -12.37 -15.56
C GLY A 387 -38.26 -12.00 -16.58
N SER A 388 -38.08 -10.95 -17.38
CA SER A 388 -39.10 -10.58 -18.38
C SER A 388 -39.00 -11.43 -19.64
N LEU A 389 -37.79 -11.87 -20.02
CA LEU A 389 -37.60 -12.85 -21.09
C LEU A 389 -38.31 -14.17 -20.74
N THR A 390 -38.16 -14.65 -19.50
CA THR A 390 -38.81 -15.89 -19.05
C THR A 390 -40.33 -15.76 -18.97
N LEU A 391 -40.85 -14.63 -18.46
CA LEU A 391 -42.28 -14.31 -18.50
C LEU A 391 -42.81 -14.12 -19.92
N GLY A 392 -42.02 -13.51 -20.81
CA GLY A 392 -42.34 -13.33 -22.22
C GLY A 392 -42.38 -14.66 -22.98
N LEU A 393 -41.44 -15.57 -22.69
CA LEU A 393 -41.45 -16.95 -23.18
C LEU A 393 -42.67 -17.72 -22.67
N ALA A 394 -42.95 -17.69 -21.36
CA ALA A 394 -44.12 -18.35 -20.78
C ALA A 394 -45.43 -17.78 -21.33
N GLY A 395 -45.53 -16.45 -21.45
CA GLY A 395 -46.67 -15.75 -22.04
C GLY A 395 -46.88 -16.09 -23.51
N SER A 396 -45.80 -16.26 -24.27
CA SER A 396 -45.88 -16.69 -25.69
C SER A 396 -46.40 -18.11 -25.84
N VAL A 397 -46.02 -19.02 -24.92
CA VAL A 397 -46.50 -20.41 -24.91
C VAL A 397 -47.98 -20.46 -24.53
N VAL A 398 -48.38 -19.78 -23.45
CA VAL A 398 -49.78 -19.71 -23.00
C VAL A 398 -50.66 -19.04 -24.06
N GLY A 399 -50.20 -17.92 -24.62
CA GLY A 399 -50.88 -17.23 -25.72
C GLY A 399 -51.03 -18.13 -26.95
N GLY A 400 -49.97 -18.87 -27.31
CA GLY A 400 -50.00 -19.80 -28.44
C GLY A 400 -50.92 -21.02 -28.25
N VAL A 401 -51.14 -21.46 -27.01
CA VAL A 401 -52.11 -22.51 -26.68
C VAL A 401 -53.55 -21.99 -26.79
N LEU A 402 -53.81 -20.76 -26.34
CA LEU A 402 -55.14 -20.15 -26.39
C LEU A 402 -55.52 -19.67 -27.81
N TYR A 403 -54.55 -19.11 -28.55
CA TYR A 403 -54.72 -18.55 -29.88
C TYR A 403 -53.51 -18.88 -30.76
N PRO A 404 -53.54 -19.95 -31.58
CA PRO A 404 -52.41 -20.38 -32.38
C PRO A 404 -51.83 -19.31 -33.33
N VAL A 405 -52.66 -18.32 -33.72
CA VAL A 405 -52.24 -17.20 -34.57
C VAL A 405 -51.25 -16.28 -33.85
N SER A 406 -51.28 -16.17 -32.52
CA SER A 406 -50.36 -15.30 -31.77
C SER A 406 -48.90 -15.77 -31.84
N LEU A 407 -48.66 -17.05 -32.11
CA LEU A 407 -47.32 -17.62 -32.27
C LEU A 407 -46.58 -17.01 -33.47
N TRP A 408 -47.30 -16.62 -34.52
CA TRP A 408 -46.71 -15.99 -35.72
C TRP A 408 -46.10 -14.61 -35.42
N LEU A 409 -46.59 -13.93 -34.38
CA LEU A 409 -46.07 -12.63 -33.94
C LEU A 409 -45.06 -12.77 -32.80
N SER A 410 -45.26 -13.71 -31.87
CA SER A 410 -44.38 -13.88 -30.72
C SER A 410 -43.06 -14.60 -31.05
N LEU A 411 -43.04 -15.55 -31.99
CA LEU A 411 -41.81 -16.27 -32.37
C LEU A 411 -40.73 -15.35 -32.95
N PRO A 412 -41.03 -14.48 -33.95
CA PRO A 412 -40.03 -13.53 -34.47
C PRO A 412 -39.53 -12.56 -33.39
N ALA A 413 -40.41 -12.07 -32.51
CA ALA A 413 -40.03 -11.21 -31.40
C ALA A 413 -39.07 -11.91 -30.43
N LEU A 414 -39.33 -13.18 -30.09
CA LEU A 414 -38.46 -13.97 -29.22
C LEU A 414 -37.14 -14.38 -29.89
N LEU A 415 -37.15 -14.62 -31.21
CA LEU A 415 -35.94 -14.88 -31.99
C LEU A 415 -35.00 -13.68 -32.04
N VAL A 416 -35.52 -12.46 -31.91
CA VAL A 416 -34.71 -11.23 -31.82
C VAL A 416 -34.36 -10.89 -30.38
N TRP A 417 -35.28 -11.09 -29.43
CA TRP A 417 -35.09 -10.72 -28.03
C TRP A 417 -34.16 -11.70 -27.27
N SER A 418 -34.25 -13.01 -27.55
CA SER A 418 -33.40 -14.00 -26.86
C SER A 418 -31.91 -13.88 -27.15
N PRO A 419 -31.42 -13.64 -28.39
CA PRO A 419 -29.99 -13.44 -28.63
C PRO A 419 -29.49 -12.15 -28.00
N VAL A 420 -30.27 -11.07 -27.98
CA VAL A 420 -29.87 -9.79 -27.35
C VAL A 420 -29.59 -9.98 -25.86
N MET A 421 -30.42 -10.76 -25.16
CA MET A 421 -30.21 -11.09 -23.75
C MET A 421 -29.08 -12.12 -23.52
N LEU A 422 -28.92 -13.11 -24.40
CA LEU A 422 -27.84 -14.10 -24.30
C LEU A 422 -26.46 -13.52 -24.63
N LEU A 423 -26.42 -12.47 -25.44
CA LEU A 423 -25.19 -11.78 -25.84
C LEU A 423 -24.79 -10.66 -24.86
N GLU A 424 -25.67 -10.27 -23.92
CA GLU A 424 -25.27 -9.38 -22.84
C GLU A 424 -24.33 -10.12 -21.86
N PRO A 425 -23.08 -9.65 -21.72
CA PRO A 425 -22.15 -10.29 -20.81
C PRO A 425 -22.59 -10.03 -19.37
N TRP A 426 -23.12 -11.06 -18.72
CA TRP A 426 -23.37 -11.02 -17.28
C TRP A 426 -22.07 -10.71 -16.53
N GLN A 427 -22.08 -9.66 -15.72
CA GLN A 427 -20.91 -9.19 -14.98
C GLN A 427 -21.22 -8.98 -13.48
N MET A 428 -20.22 -9.30 -12.65
CA MET A 428 -20.21 -8.88 -11.25
C MET A 428 -19.87 -7.38 -11.16
N PRO A 429 -20.34 -6.66 -10.12
CA PRO A 429 -20.11 -5.22 -10.00
C PRO A 429 -18.64 -4.82 -9.85
N MET A 430 -17.80 -5.69 -9.28
CA MET A 430 -16.36 -5.48 -9.12
C MET A 430 -15.57 -6.50 -9.96
N ARG A 431 -15.11 -7.60 -9.35
CA ARG A 431 -14.45 -8.73 -10.02
C ARG A 431 -15.32 -9.97 -9.97
N MET A 432 -15.10 -10.89 -10.90
CA MET A 432 -15.67 -12.24 -10.81
C MET A 432 -14.85 -13.12 -9.86
N PRO A 433 -15.47 -13.96 -9.01
CA PRO A 433 -14.76 -14.89 -8.13
C PRO A 433 -13.87 -15.86 -8.91
N SER A 434 -12.70 -16.18 -8.36
CA SER A 434 -11.69 -17.00 -9.03
C SER A 434 -12.12 -18.45 -9.30
N ASP A 435 -13.15 -18.94 -8.59
CA ASP A 435 -13.73 -20.26 -8.79
C ASP A 435 -14.55 -20.35 -10.08
N MET A 436 -14.91 -19.21 -10.69
CA MET A 436 -15.57 -19.16 -11.99
C MET A 436 -14.52 -19.24 -13.11
N ASP A 437 -14.40 -20.37 -13.82
CA ASP A 437 -13.52 -20.48 -15.01
C ASP A 437 -14.12 -19.74 -16.23
N ARG A 438 -14.28 -18.42 -16.11
CA ARG A 438 -14.80 -17.52 -17.13
C ARG A 438 -13.88 -16.32 -17.31
N LEU A 439 -13.99 -15.66 -18.46
CA LEU A 439 -13.33 -14.38 -18.68
C LEU A 439 -14.09 -13.29 -17.92
N ASP A 440 -13.36 -12.41 -17.24
CA ASP A 440 -13.90 -11.32 -16.43
C ASP A 440 -14.09 -10.05 -17.28
N PRO A 441 -15.34 -9.63 -17.57
CA PRO A 441 -15.62 -8.42 -18.32
C PRO A 441 -15.06 -7.15 -17.66
N SER A 442 -14.90 -7.12 -16.33
CA SER A 442 -14.35 -5.97 -15.60
C SER A 442 -12.86 -5.70 -15.91
N THR A 443 -12.16 -6.67 -16.52
CA THR A 443 -10.73 -6.57 -16.89
C THR A 443 -10.53 -6.20 -18.35
N GLN A 444 -11.60 -5.79 -19.04
CA GLN A 444 -11.58 -5.47 -20.45
C GLN A 444 -10.57 -4.35 -20.77
N ARG A 445 -9.56 -4.69 -21.58
CA ARG A 445 -8.55 -3.74 -22.07
C ARG A 445 -8.45 -3.79 -23.59
N GLN A 446 -8.24 -2.62 -24.21
CA GLN A 446 -7.93 -2.55 -25.64
C GLN A 446 -6.41 -2.66 -25.81
N VAL A 447 -5.98 -3.70 -26.52
CA VAL A 447 -4.57 -3.96 -26.83
C VAL A 447 -4.39 -3.92 -28.33
N THR A 448 -3.27 -3.35 -28.79
CA THR A 448 -2.90 -3.38 -30.20
C THR A 448 -2.57 -4.82 -30.59
N GLY A 449 -3.33 -5.36 -31.53
CA GLY A 449 -3.14 -6.69 -32.08
C GLY A 449 -3.06 -6.65 -33.60
N LYS A 450 -2.60 -7.75 -34.20
CA LYS A 450 -2.73 -7.94 -35.65
C LYS A 450 -4.17 -8.37 -35.95
N LEU A 451 -4.83 -7.73 -36.93
CA LEU A 451 -6.24 -7.96 -37.29
C LEU A 451 -6.58 -9.46 -37.51
N LEU A 452 -5.62 -10.23 -38.02
CA LEU A 452 -5.75 -11.66 -38.33
C LEU A 452 -4.51 -12.49 -37.92
N GLY A 453 -3.70 -12.00 -36.96
CA GLY A 453 -2.49 -12.68 -36.48
C GLY A 453 -1.28 -12.65 -37.44
N TYR A 454 -1.50 -12.72 -38.76
CA TYR A 454 -0.45 -12.67 -39.79
C TYR A 454 -0.44 -11.37 -40.60
N LEU A 455 -1.56 -10.66 -40.70
CA LEU A 455 -1.65 -9.39 -41.43
C LEU A 455 -0.94 -8.27 -40.66
N PRO A 456 -0.07 -7.47 -41.31
CA PRO A 456 0.63 -6.34 -40.69
C PRO A 456 -0.27 -5.10 -40.50
N VAL A 457 -1.56 -5.34 -40.22
CA VAL A 457 -2.54 -4.30 -39.93
C VAL A 457 -2.80 -4.31 -38.43
N THR A 458 -2.36 -3.24 -37.77
CA THR A 458 -2.64 -3.00 -36.35
C THR A 458 -4.13 -2.70 -36.18
N ALA A 459 -4.82 -3.52 -35.41
CA ALA A 459 -6.20 -3.34 -35.01
C ALA A 459 -6.30 -3.36 -33.49
N MET A 460 -7.20 -2.54 -32.94
CA MET A 460 -7.49 -2.57 -31.51
C MET A 460 -8.32 -3.82 -31.21
N ARG A 461 -7.75 -4.73 -30.41
CA ARG A 461 -8.44 -5.94 -29.96
C ARG A 461 -8.75 -5.81 -28.48
N THR A 462 -10.00 -6.10 -28.15
CA THR A 462 -10.44 -6.26 -26.76
C THR A 462 -9.93 -7.58 -26.19
N VAL A 463 -9.20 -7.52 -25.09
CA VAL A 463 -8.71 -8.69 -24.33
C VAL A 463 -9.28 -8.61 -22.91
N MET A 464 -9.74 -9.76 -22.40
CA MET A 464 -10.21 -9.95 -21.03
C MET A 464 -9.31 -10.99 -20.35
N LEU A 465 -9.09 -10.85 -19.06
CA LEU A 465 -8.40 -11.84 -18.23
C LEU A 465 -9.40 -12.85 -17.66
N LYS A 466 -8.92 -13.97 -17.12
CA LYS A 466 -9.76 -14.90 -16.36
C LYS A 466 -10.21 -14.27 -15.04
N ALA A 467 -11.35 -14.74 -14.51
CA ALA A 467 -11.83 -14.36 -13.19
C ALA A 467 -10.76 -14.61 -12.11
N ALA A 468 -10.57 -13.62 -11.24
CA ALA A 468 -9.46 -13.59 -10.29
C ALA A 468 -9.85 -12.98 -8.93
N GLY A 469 -11.15 -12.87 -8.64
CA GLY A 469 -11.68 -12.38 -7.37
C GLY A 469 -11.35 -13.34 -6.23
N ILE A 470 -10.68 -12.84 -5.20
CA ILE A 470 -10.22 -13.60 -4.04
C ILE A 470 -10.80 -13.04 -2.74
N LEU A 471 -10.80 -11.72 -2.49
CA LEU A 471 -11.38 -11.19 -1.27
C LEU A 471 -12.86 -10.90 -1.48
N TYR A 472 -13.71 -11.62 -0.76
CA TYR A 472 -15.13 -11.33 -0.66
C TYR A 472 -15.38 -10.16 0.29
N MET A 473 -15.94 -9.07 -0.24
CA MET A 473 -16.25 -7.88 0.55
C MET A 473 -17.67 -7.85 1.11
N GLY A 474 -18.60 -8.57 0.46
CA GLY A 474 -20.03 -8.51 0.74
C GLY A 474 -20.85 -8.50 -0.54
N TYR A 475 -22.00 -7.83 -0.53
CA TYR A 475 -22.95 -7.86 -1.65
C TYR A 475 -23.47 -6.47 -2.03
N LEU A 476 -23.90 -6.33 -3.28
CA LEU A 476 -24.45 -5.11 -3.85
C LEU A 476 -25.83 -4.81 -3.24
N ARG A 477 -26.08 -3.53 -2.99
CA ARG A 477 -27.36 -2.99 -2.55
C ARG A 477 -28.01 -2.20 -3.69
N GLY A 478 -29.29 -2.49 -3.98
CA GLY A 478 -30.08 -1.76 -4.99
C GLY A 478 -30.90 -2.68 -5.89
N ARG A 479 -31.03 -2.30 -7.17
CA ARG A 479 -31.89 -2.98 -8.16
C ARG A 479 -31.42 -4.40 -8.51
N ASP A 480 -30.11 -4.64 -8.37
CA ASP A 480 -29.43 -5.95 -8.48
C ASP A 480 -28.93 -6.42 -7.09
N ALA A 481 -29.79 -6.31 -6.07
CA ALA A 481 -29.42 -6.69 -4.71
C ALA A 481 -28.95 -8.16 -4.64
N GLY A 482 -27.85 -8.40 -3.92
CA GLY A 482 -27.33 -9.75 -3.68
C GLY A 482 -26.19 -10.19 -4.60
N ARG A 483 -25.80 -9.40 -5.62
CA ARG A 483 -24.57 -9.70 -6.39
C ARG A 483 -23.34 -9.52 -5.51
N GLU A 484 -22.44 -10.47 -5.54
CA GLU A 484 -21.24 -10.47 -4.70
C GLU A 484 -20.20 -9.44 -5.16
N LEU A 485 -19.47 -8.89 -4.19
CA LEU A 485 -18.40 -7.92 -4.39
C LEU A 485 -17.05 -8.57 -4.09
N TRP A 486 -16.26 -8.81 -5.14
CA TRP A 486 -14.95 -9.45 -5.03
C TRP A 486 -13.82 -8.51 -5.46
N LEU A 487 -12.68 -8.60 -4.79
CA LEU A 487 -11.42 -7.96 -5.20
C LEU A 487 -10.41 -8.98 -5.67
N SER A 488 -9.63 -8.62 -6.70
CA SER A 488 -8.51 -9.44 -7.17
C SER A 488 -7.22 -9.16 -6.39
N LEU A 489 -6.22 -10.02 -6.55
CA LEU A 489 -4.88 -9.82 -5.98
C LEU A 489 -4.27 -8.45 -6.33
N ASP A 490 -4.41 -8.02 -7.59
CA ASP A 490 -3.86 -6.72 -8.02
C ASP A 490 -4.64 -5.54 -7.42
N ASP A 491 -5.94 -5.71 -7.16
CA ASP A 491 -6.74 -4.68 -6.49
C ASP A 491 -6.40 -4.60 -4.99
N MET A 492 -6.21 -5.74 -4.31
CA MET A 492 -5.84 -5.80 -2.90
C MET A 492 -4.44 -5.23 -2.61
N THR A 493 -3.46 -5.54 -3.47
CA THR A 493 -2.09 -5.03 -3.31
C THR A 493 -1.96 -3.53 -3.59
N ARG A 494 -3.00 -2.88 -4.12
CA ARG A 494 -3.13 -1.41 -4.17
C ARG A 494 -3.69 -0.82 -2.87
N HIS A 495 -3.87 -1.62 -1.84
CA HIS A 495 -4.29 -1.21 -0.51
C HIS A 495 -5.74 -0.69 -0.44
N ILE A 496 -6.31 -0.78 0.76
CA ILE A 496 -7.71 -0.49 1.03
C ILE A 496 -7.79 0.57 2.12
N LEU A 497 -8.56 1.61 1.89
CA LEU A 497 -8.85 2.65 2.88
C LEU A 497 -10.33 2.58 3.28
N MET A 498 -10.61 2.50 4.58
CA MET A 498 -11.96 2.45 5.11
C MET A 498 -12.23 3.60 6.08
N PHE A 499 -13.27 4.39 5.80
CA PHE A 499 -13.80 5.40 6.69
C PHE A 499 -15.18 5.00 7.21
N GLY A 500 -15.49 5.38 8.45
CA GLY A 500 -16.79 5.13 9.06
C GLY A 500 -16.77 5.52 10.53
N THR A 501 -17.83 6.17 10.99
CA THR A 501 -17.94 6.58 12.40
C THR A 501 -18.05 5.37 13.32
N THR A 502 -17.88 5.60 14.62
CA THR A 502 -18.16 4.58 15.63
C THR A 502 -19.61 4.10 15.50
N GLY A 503 -19.82 2.78 15.48
CA GLY A 503 -21.13 2.18 15.23
C GLY A 503 -21.45 1.94 13.74
N ALA A 504 -20.64 2.41 12.78
CA ALA A 504 -20.89 2.17 11.36
C ALA A 504 -20.69 0.70 10.91
N GLY A 505 -20.24 -0.19 11.80
CA GLY A 505 -19.95 -1.60 11.49
C GLY A 505 -18.56 -1.87 10.92
N LYS A 506 -17.58 -0.96 11.11
CA LYS A 506 -16.20 -1.13 10.61
C LYS A 506 -15.54 -2.43 11.09
N THR A 507 -15.47 -2.61 12.39
CA THR A 507 -14.76 -3.74 13.02
C THR A 507 -15.37 -5.09 12.59
N GLU A 508 -16.69 -5.18 12.50
CA GLU A 508 -17.38 -6.38 11.99
C GLU A 508 -17.06 -6.65 10.51
N ALA A 509 -17.01 -5.61 9.67
CA ALA A 509 -16.59 -5.76 8.28
C ALA A 509 -15.12 -6.24 8.16
N LEU A 510 -14.22 -5.75 9.01
CA LEU A 510 -12.83 -6.20 9.06
C LEU A 510 -12.71 -7.67 9.48
N LEU A 511 -13.51 -8.10 10.45
CA LEU A 511 -13.60 -9.51 10.86
C LEU A 511 -14.13 -10.40 9.72
N GLY A 512 -15.04 -9.88 8.89
CA GLY A 512 -15.44 -10.52 7.63
C GLY A 512 -14.27 -10.74 6.67
N TYR A 513 -13.35 -9.78 6.55
CA TYR A 513 -12.15 -9.93 5.73
C TYR A 513 -11.13 -10.90 6.34
N VAL A 514 -11.02 -10.93 7.68
CA VAL A 514 -10.23 -11.93 8.42
C VAL A 514 -10.74 -13.34 8.12
N LEU A 515 -12.05 -13.56 8.13
CA LEU A 515 -12.65 -14.84 7.76
C LEU A 515 -12.23 -15.27 6.35
N GLY A 516 -12.24 -14.35 5.38
CA GLY A 516 -11.78 -14.61 4.02
C GLY A 516 -10.31 -15.06 3.96
N GLN A 517 -9.43 -14.43 4.74
CA GLN A 517 -8.01 -14.83 4.80
C GLN A 517 -7.80 -16.19 5.44
N LEU A 518 -8.52 -16.46 6.54
CA LEU A 518 -8.48 -17.76 7.20
C LEU A 518 -8.99 -18.88 6.28
N GLY A 519 -10.01 -18.60 5.45
CA GLY A 519 -10.52 -19.51 4.43
C GLY A 519 -9.48 -19.90 3.38
N TYR A 520 -8.52 -19.03 3.06
CA TYR A 520 -7.39 -19.33 2.18
C TYR A 520 -6.18 -19.94 2.89
N GLY A 521 -6.27 -20.17 4.21
CA GLY A 521 -5.12 -20.62 5.01
C GLY A 521 -4.02 -19.57 5.12
N LYS A 522 -4.35 -18.28 4.99
CA LYS A 522 -3.38 -17.18 5.03
C LYS A 522 -3.24 -16.51 6.39
N GLY A 523 -2.03 -16.05 6.67
CA GLY A 523 -1.71 -15.24 7.85
C GLY A 523 -2.17 -13.81 7.70
N LEU A 524 -2.23 -13.10 8.82
CA LEU A 524 -2.58 -11.68 8.85
C LEU A 524 -2.01 -11.00 10.08
N ILE A 525 -1.83 -9.68 9.97
CA ILE A 525 -1.56 -8.81 11.11
C ILE A 525 -2.80 -7.95 11.34
N TYR A 526 -3.39 -8.05 12.53
CA TYR A 526 -4.51 -7.21 12.95
C TYR A 526 -4.05 -6.27 14.06
N SER A 527 -3.91 -4.99 13.74
CA SER A 527 -3.60 -3.93 14.70
C SER A 527 -4.88 -3.20 15.10
N ASP A 528 -5.28 -3.31 16.37
CA ASP A 528 -6.43 -2.63 16.93
C ASP A 528 -6.01 -1.46 17.84
N GLY A 529 -6.28 -0.22 17.39
CA GLY A 529 -6.04 0.99 18.17
C GLY A 529 -7.12 1.30 19.23
N LYS A 530 -8.23 0.56 19.27
CA LYS A 530 -9.22 0.66 20.35
C LYS A 530 -8.90 -0.30 21.49
N ALA A 531 -8.14 -1.35 21.21
CA ALA A 531 -7.79 -2.43 22.12
C ALA A 531 -9.03 -3.10 22.76
N GLN A 532 -9.99 -3.49 21.93
CA GLN A 532 -11.18 -4.22 22.36
C GLN A 532 -10.88 -5.72 22.47
N ASN A 533 -11.07 -6.28 23.66
CA ASN A 533 -10.85 -7.71 23.91
C ASN A 533 -11.72 -8.62 23.02
N ASP A 534 -12.91 -8.16 22.66
CA ASP A 534 -13.87 -8.92 21.83
C ASP A 534 -13.30 -9.22 20.43
N VAL A 535 -12.50 -8.30 19.87
CA VAL A 535 -11.85 -8.47 18.56
C VAL A 535 -10.79 -9.55 18.63
N ALA A 536 -9.94 -9.53 19.66
CA ALA A 536 -8.93 -10.57 19.87
C ALA A 536 -9.59 -11.94 20.12
N ALA A 537 -10.65 -11.99 20.92
CA ALA A 537 -11.41 -13.20 21.18
C ALA A 537 -12.06 -13.75 19.90
N ALA A 538 -12.62 -12.88 19.05
CA ALA A 538 -13.18 -13.24 17.77
C ALA A 538 -12.13 -13.82 16.82
N ILE A 539 -10.96 -13.18 16.68
CA ILE A 539 -9.90 -13.67 15.78
C ILE A 539 -9.41 -15.06 16.23
N VAL A 540 -9.21 -15.28 17.53
CA VAL A 540 -8.78 -16.61 18.03
C VAL A 540 -9.87 -17.65 17.85
N SER A 541 -11.13 -17.27 18.10
CA SER A 541 -12.27 -18.17 17.90
C SER A 541 -12.43 -18.57 16.44
N LEU A 542 -12.25 -17.63 15.51
CA LEU A 542 -12.23 -17.89 14.08
C LEU A 542 -11.02 -18.76 13.72
N ALA A 543 -9.81 -18.44 14.18
CA ALA A 543 -8.61 -19.25 13.92
C ALA A 543 -8.78 -20.70 14.41
N ARG A 544 -9.39 -20.91 15.58
CA ARG A 544 -9.74 -22.23 16.12
C ARG A 544 -10.70 -22.99 15.20
N ARG A 545 -11.73 -22.33 14.65
CA ARG A 545 -12.66 -22.96 13.69
C ARG A 545 -11.98 -23.46 12.42
N PHE A 546 -10.88 -22.81 12.01
CA PHE A 546 -10.05 -23.25 10.88
C PHE A 546 -8.87 -24.15 11.30
N GLY A 547 -8.77 -24.56 12.58
CA GLY A 547 -7.69 -25.42 13.07
C GLY A 547 -6.31 -24.75 13.13
N ARG A 548 -6.26 -23.42 13.17
CA ARG A 548 -5.02 -22.60 13.15
C ARG A 548 -4.79 -21.83 14.45
N GLU A 549 -5.31 -22.33 15.57
CA GLU A 549 -5.12 -21.67 16.88
C GLU A 549 -3.65 -21.63 17.32
N ASP A 550 -2.84 -22.61 16.93
CA ASP A 550 -1.40 -22.68 17.18
C ASP A 550 -0.60 -21.58 16.46
N ASP A 551 -1.15 -21.01 15.39
CA ASP A 551 -0.52 -19.95 14.60
C ASP A 551 -0.74 -18.56 15.18
N VAL A 552 -1.66 -18.43 16.14
CA VAL A 552 -2.01 -17.14 16.73
C VAL A 552 -0.94 -16.67 17.71
N ARG A 553 -0.54 -15.41 17.57
CA ARG A 553 0.35 -14.67 18.46
C ARG A 553 -0.36 -13.40 18.90
N MET A 554 -0.27 -13.08 20.19
CA MET A 554 -0.89 -11.87 20.75
C MET A 554 0.17 -10.91 21.28
N MET A 555 0.17 -9.68 20.79
CA MET A 555 0.92 -8.58 21.34
C MET A 555 -0.06 -7.61 22.00
N ASN A 556 -0.30 -7.81 23.30
CA ASN A 556 -1.29 -7.07 24.05
C ASN A 556 -0.64 -6.02 24.94
N PHE A 557 -0.81 -4.74 24.60
CA PHE A 557 -0.31 -3.62 25.41
C PHE A 557 -1.31 -3.12 26.47
N ILE A 558 -2.50 -3.73 26.57
CA ILE A 558 -3.50 -3.40 27.60
C ILE A 558 -2.94 -3.76 28.98
N THR A 559 -2.86 -2.77 29.86
CA THR A 559 -2.45 -2.99 31.25
C THR A 559 -3.65 -3.17 32.19
N GLY A 560 -4.84 -2.71 31.76
CA GLY A 560 -6.09 -2.89 32.49
C GLY A 560 -6.09 -2.22 33.87
N GLY A 561 -5.27 -1.16 34.05
CA GLY A 561 -5.10 -0.47 35.33
C GLY A 561 -4.48 -1.31 36.44
N ARG A 562 -3.90 -2.46 36.13
CA ARG A 562 -3.26 -3.33 37.13
C ARG A 562 -1.99 -2.67 37.65
N SER A 563 -1.91 -2.54 38.97
CA SER A 563 -0.68 -2.09 39.62
C SER A 563 0.30 -3.24 39.70
N ARG A 564 1.45 -3.12 39.03
CA ARG A 564 2.56 -4.07 39.16
C ARG A 564 3.01 -4.22 40.62
N ALA A 565 2.95 -3.15 41.41
CA ALA A 565 3.27 -3.21 42.82
C ALA A 565 2.30 -4.12 43.59
N GLN A 566 1.02 -4.10 43.22
CA GLN A 566 0.02 -4.99 43.79
C GLN A 566 0.26 -6.44 43.37
N GLU A 567 0.57 -6.72 42.10
CA GLU A 567 0.92 -8.07 41.64
C GLU A 567 2.14 -8.65 42.37
N LEU A 568 3.14 -7.80 42.65
CA LEU A 568 4.31 -8.17 43.44
C LEU A 568 3.97 -8.44 44.92
N LEU A 569 3.05 -7.68 45.51
CA LEU A 569 2.55 -7.91 46.88
C LEU A 569 1.73 -9.20 46.98
N GLU A 570 0.97 -9.52 45.93
CA GLU A 570 0.14 -10.73 45.83
C GLU A 570 0.94 -11.99 45.42
N ASP A 571 2.27 -11.86 45.21
CA ASP A 571 3.16 -12.91 44.68
C ASP A 571 2.60 -13.60 43.42
N ASN A 572 1.92 -12.83 42.57
CA ASN A 572 1.28 -13.37 41.38
C ASN A 572 2.34 -13.68 40.30
N LYS A 573 2.66 -14.97 40.16
CA LYS A 573 3.64 -15.48 39.17
C LYS A 573 3.02 -15.86 37.82
N SER A 574 1.76 -15.51 37.58
CA SER A 574 1.13 -15.78 36.28
C SER A 574 1.83 -14.98 35.16
N ARG A 575 2.08 -15.61 34.01
CA ARG A 575 2.58 -14.87 32.83
C ARG A 575 1.50 -13.86 32.39
N GLY A 576 1.93 -12.66 32.03
CA GLY A 576 1.05 -11.63 31.47
C GLY A 576 0.21 -12.15 30.31
N GLN A 577 -0.98 -11.56 30.08
CA GLN A 577 -1.93 -11.96 29.03
C GLN A 577 -1.49 -11.46 27.63
N THR A 578 -0.25 -11.80 27.25
CA THR A 578 0.42 -11.47 25.99
C THR A 578 1.51 -12.49 25.70
N ASN A 579 1.87 -12.65 24.43
CA ASN A 579 3.16 -13.18 24.03
C ASN A 579 4.22 -12.08 24.14
N THR A 580 5.46 -12.48 24.39
CA THR A 580 6.58 -11.54 24.51
C THR A 580 7.26 -11.29 23.16
N VAL A 581 7.81 -10.09 22.93
CA VAL A 581 8.58 -9.75 21.72
C VAL A 581 9.92 -9.16 22.10
N ASN A 582 10.99 -9.54 21.41
CA ASN A 582 12.30 -8.91 21.54
C ASN A 582 12.54 -7.98 20.34
N ALA A 583 12.44 -6.68 20.58
CA ALA A 583 12.63 -5.63 19.56
C ALA A 583 14.06 -5.55 19.00
N PHE A 584 15.05 -6.12 19.69
CA PHE A 584 16.48 -5.97 19.41
C PHE A 584 17.13 -7.27 18.89
N GLY A 585 16.41 -8.39 18.88
CA GLY A 585 17.01 -9.72 18.67
C GLY A 585 17.48 -10.02 17.23
N ILE A 586 16.70 -9.64 16.22
CA ILE A 586 16.94 -9.98 14.80
C ILE A 586 17.32 -8.74 13.96
N ALA A 587 17.45 -7.60 14.61
CA ALA A 587 17.70 -6.34 13.96
C ALA A 587 19.15 -6.16 13.49
N GLN A 588 19.31 -5.39 12.40
CA GLN A 588 20.60 -4.79 12.03
C GLN A 588 20.95 -3.65 13.01
N GLU A 589 22.23 -3.31 13.09
CA GLU A 589 22.77 -2.24 13.94
C GLU A 589 22.07 -0.92 13.63
N THR A 590 21.95 -0.58 12.35
CA THR A 590 21.29 0.63 11.86
C THR A 590 19.83 0.71 12.27
N TYR A 591 19.14 -0.42 12.33
CA TYR A 591 17.76 -0.48 12.76
C TYR A 591 17.62 -0.19 14.26
N ILE A 592 18.43 -0.86 15.08
CA ILE A 592 18.39 -0.65 16.54
C ILE A 592 18.67 0.82 16.85
N ILE A 593 19.64 1.42 16.15
CA ILE A 593 19.96 2.85 16.27
C ILE A 593 18.76 3.70 15.87
N ASN A 594 18.16 3.47 14.69
CA ASN A 594 17.00 4.23 14.22
C ASN A 594 15.78 4.09 15.15
N LEU A 595 15.56 2.89 15.70
CA LEU A 595 14.50 2.64 16.66
C LEU A 595 14.73 3.44 17.94
N MET A 596 15.95 3.37 18.50
CA MET A 596 16.34 4.12 19.70
C MET A 596 16.28 5.64 19.48
N ASP A 597 16.70 6.12 18.30
CA ASP A 597 16.60 7.53 17.91
C ASP A 597 15.14 7.98 17.78
N SER A 598 14.29 7.14 17.20
CA SER A 598 12.87 7.45 17.02
C SER A 598 12.08 7.59 18.32
N MET A 599 12.63 7.11 19.43
CA MET A 599 12.07 7.19 20.78
C MET A 599 12.62 8.35 21.60
N LEU A 600 13.62 9.09 21.07
CA LEU A 600 14.09 10.30 21.70
C LEU A 600 13.00 11.39 21.61
N PRO A 601 12.89 12.25 22.65
CA PRO A 601 11.99 13.39 22.60
C PRO A 601 12.42 14.37 21.48
N PRO A 602 11.48 15.12 20.88
CA PRO A 602 11.80 16.08 19.84
C PRO A 602 12.85 17.09 20.33
N ALA A 603 13.86 17.34 19.48
CA ALA A 603 15.01 18.19 19.79
C ALA A 603 14.57 19.64 20.04
N GLY A 604 14.52 20.04 21.30
CA GLY A 604 14.40 21.44 21.72
C GLY A 604 15.78 22.12 21.81
N ASN A 605 16.00 22.92 22.85
CA ASN A 605 17.32 23.52 23.15
C ASN A 605 18.44 22.49 23.43
N ASP A 606 18.10 21.22 23.64
CA ASP A 606 19.04 20.13 23.93
C ASP A 606 19.55 19.37 22.69
N ALA A 607 19.34 19.93 21.48
CA ALA A 607 19.68 19.27 20.21
C ALA A 607 21.15 18.77 20.15
N GLY A 608 22.11 19.54 20.66
CA GLY A 608 23.52 19.15 20.68
C GLY A 608 23.84 17.98 21.61
N TRP A 609 23.14 17.88 22.74
CA TRP A 609 23.28 16.73 23.66
C TRP A 609 22.64 15.47 23.08
N GLN A 610 21.50 15.61 22.39
CA GLN A 610 20.87 14.49 21.69
C GLN A 610 21.73 13.93 20.56
N GLU A 611 22.44 14.79 19.82
CA GLU A 611 23.35 14.36 18.76
C GLU A 611 24.56 13.59 19.31
N LYS A 612 25.16 14.06 20.41
CA LYS A 612 26.20 13.30 21.13
C LYS A 612 25.67 11.98 21.69
N ALA A 613 24.43 11.96 22.18
CA ALA A 613 23.80 10.76 22.71
C ALA A 613 23.52 9.72 21.61
N ARG A 614 23.13 10.17 20.40
CA ARG A 614 23.03 9.33 19.20
C ARG A 614 24.38 8.69 18.85
N ALA A 615 25.46 9.47 18.80
CA ALA A 615 26.79 8.98 18.50
C ALA A 615 27.27 7.92 19.51
N MET A 616 27.02 8.15 20.81
CA MET A 616 27.28 7.18 21.88
C MET A 616 26.54 5.85 21.64
N ILE A 617 25.23 5.91 21.37
CA ILE A 617 24.42 4.71 21.15
C ILE A 617 24.83 3.97 19.89
N GLN A 618 25.17 4.68 18.81
CA GLN A 618 25.67 4.07 17.59
C GLN A 618 26.96 3.27 17.85
N ALA A 619 27.91 3.84 18.61
CA ALA A 619 29.13 3.14 18.98
C ALA A 619 28.87 1.91 19.86
N LEU A 620 27.98 2.06 20.85
CA LEU A 620 27.61 0.98 21.76
C LEU A 620 26.89 -0.17 21.06
N VAL A 621 25.83 0.13 20.30
CA VAL A 621 25.00 -0.86 19.60
C VAL A 621 25.82 -1.65 18.59
N PHE A 622 26.67 -1.00 17.79
CA PHE A 622 27.50 -1.69 16.81
C PHE A 622 28.40 -2.75 17.47
N SER A 623 29.05 -2.36 18.57
CA SER A 623 29.96 -3.23 19.32
C SER A 623 29.21 -4.35 20.04
N LEU A 624 28.02 -4.08 20.57
CA LEU A 624 27.18 -5.08 21.21
C LEU A 624 26.62 -6.09 20.21
N VAL A 625 26.20 -5.67 19.03
CA VAL A 625 25.75 -6.60 17.97
C VAL A 625 26.91 -7.50 17.56
N TYR A 626 28.10 -6.94 17.35
CA TYR A 626 29.30 -7.73 17.04
C TYR A 626 29.59 -8.78 18.12
N LYS A 627 29.53 -8.38 19.40
CA LYS A 627 29.67 -9.28 20.55
C LYS A 627 28.63 -10.39 20.54
N CYS A 628 27.35 -10.03 20.39
CA CYS A 628 26.23 -10.97 20.39
C CYS A 628 26.35 -12.00 19.26
N ARG A 629 26.71 -11.55 18.05
CA ARG A 629 26.94 -12.43 16.89
C ARG A 629 28.12 -13.38 17.10
N ARG A 630 29.21 -12.90 17.69
CA ARG A 630 30.40 -13.71 18.00
C ARG A 630 30.12 -14.76 19.09
N GLU A 631 29.38 -14.40 20.12
CA GLU A 631 29.04 -15.27 21.26
C GLU A 631 27.85 -16.20 20.96
N GLY A 632 27.10 -15.95 19.88
CA GLY A 632 25.86 -16.67 19.57
C GLY A 632 24.72 -16.31 20.53
N THR A 633 24.80 -15.17 21.21
CA THR A 633 23.78 -14.67 22.13
C THR A 633 22.81 -13.74 21.39
N VAL A 634 21.55 -13.69 21.85
CA VAL A 634 20.54 -12.79 21.28
C VAL A 634 20.69 -11.41 21.91
N MET A 635 20.73 -10.37 21.08
CA MET A 635 20.75 -9.01 21.59
C MET A 635 19.39 -8.69 22.24
N SER A 636 19.44 -8.15 23.45
CA SER A 636 18.25 -7.75 24.18
C SER A 636 18.42 -6.37 24.78
N GLN A 637 17.29 -5.78 25.18
CA GLN A 637 17.29 -4.50 25.88
C GLN A 637 18.11 -4.54 27.18
N ARG A 638 18.09 -5.67 27.90
CA ARG A 638 18.86 -5.86 29.13
C ARG A 638 20.36 -5.74 28.85
N THR A 639 20.82 -6.31 27.74
CA THR A 639 22.22 -6.20 27.31
C THR A 639 22.61 -4.76 27.06
N ILE A 640 21.76 -3.98 26.39
CA ILE A 640 21.99 -2.54 26.16
C ILE A 640 22.04 -1.78 27.50
N GLN A 641 21.08 -2.02 28.39
CA GLN A 641 21.02 -1.40 29.72
C GLN A 641 22.23 -1.68 30.59
N ALA A 642 22.71 -2.93 30.59
CA ALA A 642 23.88 -3.32 31.37
C ALA A 642 25.16 -2.62 30.89
N HIS A 643 25.23 -2.24 29.61
CA HIS A 643 26.41 -1.62 28.99
C HIS A 643 26.28 -0.11 28.74
N LEU A 644 25.16 0.52 29.14
CA LEU A 644 24.96 1.97 29.03
C LEU A 644 25.87 2.83 29.94
N PRO A 645 26.15 2.44 31.20
CA PRO A 645 27.04 3.21 32.07
C PRO A 645 28.46 3.33 31.50
N LEU A 646 29.12 4.48 31.67
CA LEU A 646 30.48 4.73 31.14
C LEU A 646 31.47 3.62 31.53
N ARG A 647 31.42 3.17 32.78
CA ARG A 647 32.25 2.06 33.29
C ARG A 647 32.07 0.76 32.52
N ALA A 648 30.85 0.46 32.09
CA ALA A 648 30.55 -0.74 31.33
C ALA A 648 30.99 -0.61 29.86
N ILE A 649 30.86 0.59 29.26
CA ILE A 649 31.40 0.89 27.91
C ILE A 649 32.92 0.77 27.89
N ALA A 650 33.61 1.33 28.89
CA ALA A 650 35.06 1.22 29.04
C ALA A 650 35.50 -0.25 29.14
N LYS A 651 34.81 -1.06 29.97
CA LYS A 651 35.04 -2.51 30.05
C LYS A 651 34.80 -3.23 28.73
N LEU A 652 33.78 -2.83 27.97
CA LEU A 652 33.50 -3.40 26.65
C LEU A 652 34.62 -3.08 25.66
N TYR A 653 35.17 -1.86 25.71
CA TYR A 653 36.32 -1.48 24.90
C TYR A 653 37.57 -2.30 25.28
N ILE A 654 37.89 -2.43 26.57
CA ILE A 654 39.00 -3.27 27.05
C ILE A 654 38.82 -4.72 26.55
N GLN A 655 37.62 -5.28 26.74
CA GLN A 655 37.27 -6.62 26.26
C GLN A 655 37.51 -6.74 24.75
N SER A 656 37.14 -5.72 23.96
CA SER A 656 37.32 -5.75 22.51
C SER A 656 38.79 -5.78 22.09
N VAL A 657 39.66 -5.08 22.83
CA VAL A 657 41.11 -5.06 22.61
C VAL A 657 41.75 -6.39 23.03
N GLU A 658 41.43 -6.87 24.24
CA GLU A 658 41.94 -8.15 24.78
C GLU A 658 41.55 -9.33 23.89
N GLN A 659 40.30 -9.36 23.44
CA GLN A 659 39.76 -10.44 22.61
C GLN A 659 40.01 -10.23 21.12
N GLN A 660 40.76 -9.20 20.74
CA GLN A 660 41.14 -8.86 19.36
C GLN A 660 39.97 -8.88 18.39
N TRP A 661 38.94 -8.08 18.69
CA TRP A 661 37.80 -7.90 17.78
C TRP A 661 38.27 -7.24 16.48
N HIS A 662 37.47 -7.34 15.41
CA HIS A 662 37.78 -6.64 14.17
C HIS A 662 37.94 -5.13 14.41
N GLU A 663 38.88 -4.47 13.73
CA GLU A 663 39.19 -3.04 13.94
C GLU A 663 37.94 -2.16 13.77
N ASP A 664 37.12 -2.44 12.76
CA ASP A 664 35.85 -1.74 12.51
C ASP A 664 34.84 -1.84 13.66
N ALA A 665 34.90 -2.90 14.48
CA ALA A 665 34.05 -3.04 15.67
C ALA A 665 34.60 -2.29 16.89
N GLN A 666 35.91 -2.09 16.97
CA GLN A 666 36.55 -1.37 18.06
C GLN A 666 36.53 0.15 17.84
N LEU A 667 36.68 0.58 16.58
CA LEU A 667 36.85 1.97 16.19
C LEU A 667 35.71 2.89 16.69
N PRO A 668 34.42 2.52 16.61
CA PRO A 668 33.34 3.37 17.12
C PRO A 668 33.45 3.65 18.63
N LEU A 669 33.78 2.64 19.44
CA LEU A 669 33.97 2.82 20.89
C LEU A 669 35.19 3.70 21.18
N LYS A 670 36.29 3.46 20.48
CA LYS A 670 37.51 4.26 20.62
C LYS A 670 37.26 5.73 20.28
N ASN A 671 36.56 6.00 19.19
CA ASN A 671 36.22 7.35 18.76
C ASN A 671 35.30 8.03 19.77
N TYR A 672 34.27 7.33 20.27
CA TYR A 672 33.39 7.86 21.29
C TYR A 672 34.16 8.24 22.56
N LEU A 673 34.92 7.31 23.14
CA LEU A 673 35.71 7.53 24.34
C LEU A 673 36.76 8.63 24.16
N GLY A 674 37.40 8.71 22.99
CA GLY A 674 38.38 9.76 22.66
C GLY A 674 37.77 11.14 22.44
N THR A 675 36.48 11.23 22.08
CA THR A 675 35.77 12.52 21.94
C THR A 675 35.17 13.04 23.26
N LEU A 676 35.07 12.18 24.28
CA LEU A 676 34.55 12.55 25.59
C LEU A 676 35.56 13.47 26.31
N SER A 677 35.16 14.70 26.60
CA SER A 677 36.11 15.68 27.16
C SER A 677 36.52 15.28 28.59
N GLY A 678 37.82 15.26 28.84
CA GLY A 678 38.37 14.84 30.14
C GLY A 678 38.53 13.32 30.29
N PHE A 679 38.26 12.53 29.25
CA PHE A 679 38.52 11.10 29.25
C PHE A 679 39.82 10.78 28.51
N ASP A 680 40.75 10.11 29.18
CA ASP A 680 42.03 9.69 28.60
C ASP A 680 42.00 8.19 28.29
N LEU A 681 42.18 7.85 27.01
CA LEU A 681 42.22 6.47 26.51
C LEU A 681 43.39 5.65 27.09
N ALA A 682 44.46 6.29 27.57
CA ALA A 682 45.56 5.59 28.22
C ALA A 682 45.18 5.09 29.63
N LYS A 683 44.14 5.66 30.24
CA LYS A 683 43.72 5.40 31.63
C LYS A 683 42.39 4.64 31.71
N VAL A 684 42.01 3.93 30.65
CA VAL A 684 40.73 3.22 30.58
C VAL A 684 40.63 2.12 31.63
N ASP A 685 41.74 1.52 32.03
CA ASP A 685 41.79 0.46 33.04
C ASP A 685 41.65 0.96 34.49
N SER A 686 41.75 2.29 34.72
CA SER A 686 41.77 2.92 36.04
C SER A 686 40.58 3.86 36.29
N PRO A 687 39.38 3.34 36.65
CA PRO A 687 38.17 4.14 36.86
C PRO A 687 38.26 5.25 37.91
N GLU A 688 39.20 5.16 38.85
CA GLU A 688 39.40 6.15 39.92
C GLU A 688 40.10 7.42 39.42
N GLU A 689 40.83 7.33 38.30
CA GLU A 689 41.59 8.43 37.71
C GLU A 689 40.82 9.23 36.66
N TRP A 690 39.56 8.87 36.39
CA TRP A 690 38.75 9.54 35.39
C TRP A 690 38.29 10.91 35.88
N ALA A 691 38.33 11.91 35.01
CA ALA A 691 37.83 13.24 35.34
C ALA A 691 36.33 13.20 35.64
N THR A 692 35.91 13.91 36.69
CA THR A 692 34.49 14.05 37.06
C THR A 692 33.67 14.66 35.92
N THR A 693 34.27 15.55 35.12
CA THR A 693 33.65 16.16 33.94
C THR A 693 33.23 15.13 32.89
N ALA A 694 34.00 14.05 32.69
CA ALA A 694 33.65 12.99 31.75
C ALA A 694 32.45 12.16 32.25
N LEU A 695 32.40 11.90 33.56
CA LEU A 695 31.26 11.22 34.20
C LEU A 695 29.98 12.05 34.12
N ASP A 696 30.06 13.36 34.40
CA ASP A 696 28.94 14.28 34.33
C ASP A 696 28.40 14.39 32.90
N GLN A 697 29.30 14.56 31.92
CA GLN A 697 28.91 14.59 30.50
C GLN A 697 28.23 13.30 30.05
N HIS A 698 28.80 12.14 30.37
CA HIS A 698 28.19 10.85 30.05
C HIS A 698 26.84 10.69 30.74
N GLY A 699 26.70 11.20 31.96
CA GLY A 699 25.44 11.26 32.70
C GLY A 699 24.33 11.98 31.93
N PHE A 700 24.61 13.17 31.37
CA PHE A 700 23.65 13.92 30.55
C PHE A 700 23.24 13.18 29.26
N LEU A 701 24.15 12.38 28.68
CA LEU A 701 23.83 11.56 27.49
C LEU A 701 22.90 10.39 27.83
N ILE A 702 23.16 9.69 28.94
CA ILE A 702 22.28 8.59 29.41
C ILE A 702 20.88 9.12 29.72
N GLN A 703 20.77 10.31 30.33
CA GLN A 703 19.49 10.90 30.71
C GLN A 703 18.50 11.04 29.54
N GLN A 704 19.00 11.19 28.31
CA GLN A 704 18.16 11.25 27.11
C GLN A 704 17.39 9.95 26.85
N PHE A 705 17.91 8.80 27.29
CA PHE A 705 17.31 7.48 27.06
C PHE A 705 16.47 6.98 28.25
N THR A 706 16.50 7.65 29.41
CA THR A 706 15.81 7.19 30.64
C THR A 706 14.31 6.93 30.42
N ARG A 707 13.61 7.81 29.69
CA ARG A 707 12.18 7.66 29.41
C ARG A 707 11.89 6.39 28.60
N MET A 708 12.72 6.09 27.61
CA MET A 708 12.60 4.88 26.79
C MET A 708 12.81 3.63 27.64
N LEU A 709 13.85 3.61 28.48
CA LEU A 709 14.15 2.48 29.35
C LEU A 709 13.03 2.23 30.38
N ALA A 710 12.43 3.28 30.94
CA ALA A 710 11.30 3.18 31.84
C ALA A 710 10.05 2.59 31.13
N LEU A 711 9.76 3.04 29.92
CA LEU A 711 8.62 2.54 29.14
C LEU A 711 8.72 1.02 28.89
N PHE A 712 9.91 0.55 28.50
CA PHE A 712 10.14 -0.86 28.25
C PHE A 712 10.17 -1.72 29.53
N ASN A 713 10.84 -1.27 30.59
CA ASN A 713 11.02 -2.07 31.80
C ASN A 713 9.83 -2.04 32.74
N ASP A 714 9.24 -0.86 32.93
CA ASP A 714 8.28 -0.60 34.00
C ASP A 714 6.85 -0.75 33.49
N THR A 715 6.52 -0.07 32.39
CA THR A 715 5.17 -0.07 31.79
C THR A 715 4.87 -1.33 30.99
N TYR A 716 5.76 -1.69 30.04
CA TYR A 716 5.51 -2.79 29.09
C TYR A 716 6.47 -3.97 29.25
N GLY A 717 7.06 -4.15 30.43
CA GLY A 717 7.97 -5.27 30.70
C GLY A 717 7.33 -6.65 30.60
N HIS A 718 5.99 -6.74 30.53
CA HIS A 718 5.24 -7.97 30.27
C HIS A 718 5.14 -8.30 28.77
N VAL A 719 5.24 -7.29 27.88
CA VAL A 719 5.25 -7.47 26.41
C VAL A 719 6.67 -7.60 25.89
N PHE A 720 7.59 -6.77 26.36
CA PHE A 720 8.97 -6.80 25.89
C PHE A 720 9.77 -7.84 26.65
N ALA A 721 10.23 -8.87 25.93
CA ALA A 721 11.06 -9.91 26.51
C ALA A 721 12.40 -9.32 26.97
N ARG A 722 12.90 -9.80 28.11
CA ARG A 722 14.26 -9.50 28.55
C ARG A 722 15.32 -10.24 27.75
N ASP A 723 14.96 -11.38 27.16
CA ASP A 723 15.83 -12.29 26.43
C ASP A 723 15.20 -12.64 25.06
N ALA A 724 15.01 -13.93 24.73
CA ALA A 724 14.33 -14.31 23.50
C ALA A 724 12.82 -14.00 23.61
N GLY A 725 12.22 -13.45 22.55
CA GLY A 725 10.78 -13.20 22.50
C GLY A 725 10.01 -14.43 22.02
N ASP A 726 8.77 -14.60 22.49
CA ASP A 726 7.81 -15.56 21.92
C ASP A 726 7.45 -15.23 20.45
N ILE A 727 7.45 -13.94 20.09
CA ILE A 727 7.11 -13.43 18.76
C ILE A 727 8.39 -13.05 18.00
N ASP A 728 8.58 -13.68 16.84
CA ASP A 728 9.47 -13.21 15.78
C ASP A 728 8.61 -12.65 14.64
N LEU A 729 8.71 -11.34 14.38
CA LEU A 729 7.94 -10.70 13.30
C LEU A 729 8.36 -11.20 11.91
N LYS A 730 9.59 -11.69 11.75
CA LYS A 730 10.03 -12.29 10.50
C LYS A 730 9.34 -13.63 10.26
N ASP A 731 9.23 -14.46 11.30
CA ASP A 731 8.45 -15.71 11.29
C ASP A 731 6.97 -15.42 10.98
N VAL A 732 6.39 -14.39 11.61
CA VAL A 732 4.98 -14.02 11.37
C VAL A 732 4.71 -13.75 9.89
N VAL A 733 5.61 -13.02 9.24
CA VAL A 733 5.46 -12.60 7.85
C VAL A 733 5.80 -13.71 6.87
N HIS A 734 6.88 -14.47 7.09
CA HIS A 734 7.34 -15.49 6.14
C HIS A 734 6.61 -16.84 6.25
N ASN A 735 6.11 -17.17 7.45
CA ASN A 735 5.41 -18.43 7.71
C ASN A 735 3.89 -18.25 7.90
N ASP A 736 3.33 -17.14 7.39
CA ASP A 736 1.89 -16.87 7.37
C ASP A 736 1.20 -17.03 8.75
N ARG A 737 1.85 -16.58 9.84
CA ARG A 737 1.24 -16.64 11.18
C ARG A 737 0.22 -15.50 11.37
N ILE A 738 -0.60 -15.62 12.41
CA ILE A 738 -1.64 -14.63 12.74
C ILE A 738 -1.15 -13.82 13.93
N LEU A 739 -0.97 -12.52 13.75
CA LEU A 739 -0.54 -11.61 14.83
C LEU A 739 -1.66 -10.61 15.14
N VAL A 740 -2.10 -10.59 16.39
CA VAL A 740 -3.05 -9.60 16.91
C VAL A 740 -2.31 -8.62 17.80
N VAL A 741 -2.34 -7.33 17.46
CA VAL A 741 -1.69 -6.24 18.21
C VAL A 741 -2.78 -5.35 18.80
N LEU A 742 -2.82 -5.23 20.13
CA LEU A 742 -3.80 -4.39 20.84
C LEU A 742 -3.09 -3.18 21.44
N ILE A 743 -3.41 -1.97 20.95
CA ILE A 743 -2.81 -0.71 21.42
C ILE A 743 -3.90 0.09 22.15
N PRO A 744 -3.82 0.24 23.49
CA PRO A 744 -4.89 0.84 24.28
C PRO A 744 -4.87 2.38 24.22
N ALA A 745 -5.27 2.97 23.10
CA ALA A 745 -5.21 4.42 22.89
C ALA A 745 -6.05 5.25 23.90
N LEU A 746 -6.93 4.62 24.68
CA LEU A 746 -7.69 5.26 25.77
C LEU A 746 -6.99 5.16 27.14
N GLU A 747 -6.14 4.15 27.37
CA GLU A 747 -5.41 4.01 28.65
C GLU A 747 -4.19 4.94 28.70
N ILE A 748 -3.63 5.27 27.54
CA ILE A 748 -2.32 5.94 27.42
C ILE A 748 -2.40 7.26 26.66
N SER A 749 -1.36 8.07 26.78
CA SER A 749 -1.28 9.32 26.02
C SER A 749 -1.16 9.04 24.52
N SER A 750 -1.68 9.96 23.69
CA SER A 750 -1.55 9.88 22.22
C SER A 750 -0.09 9.77 21.77
N THR A 751 0.83 10.42 22.50
CA THR A 751 2.27 10.33 22.22
C THR A 751 2.83 8.93 22.46
N GLU A 752 2.40 8.24 23.53
CA GLU A 752 2.87 6.89 23.83
C GLU A 752 2.27 5.87 22.86
N ALA A 753 0.99 6.01 22.49
CA ALA A 753 0.34 5.18 21.47
C ALA A 753 1.07 5.29 20.12
N ALA A 754 1.46 6.51 19.73
CA ALA A 754 2.26 6.73 18.53
C ALA A 754 3.69 6.14 18.64
N THR A 755 4.32 6.17 19.82
CA THR A 755 5.63 5.53 20.05
C THR A 755 5.54 4.00 19.92
N LEU A 756 4.51 3.37 20.50
CA LEU A 756 4.26 1.94 20.33
C LEU A 756 3.97 1.57 18.88
N GLY A 757 3.13 2.36 18.20
CA GLY A 757 2.86 2.23 16.78
C GLY A 757 4.13 2.29 15.95
N ARG A 758 5.00 3.26 16.25
CA ARG A 758 6.29 3.44 15.57
C ARG A 758 7.21 2.26 15.79
N LEU A 759 7.29 1.75 17.01
CA LEU A 759 8.13 0.60 17.34
C LEU A 759 7.80 -0.59 16.44
N TYR A 760 6.55 -1.07 16.44
CA TYR A 760 6.22 -2.31 15.72
C TYR A 760 6.18 -2.10 14.19
N VAL A 761 5.65 -0.95 13.71
CA VAL A 761 5.64 -0.64 12.27
C VAL A 761 7.05 -0.54 11.73
N SER A 762 7.98 0.02 12.50
CA SER A 762 9.39 0.12 12.07
C SER A 762 10.05 -1.26 12.01
N GLN A 763 9.74 -2.16 12.95
CA GLN A 763 10.27 -3.53 12.90
C GLN A 763 9.80 -4.25 11.64
N LEU A 764 8.51 -4.18 11.33
CA LEU A 764 7.95 -4.75 10.10
C LEU A 764 8.57 -4.08 8.87
N ALA A 765 8.71 -2.75 8.86
CA ALA A 765 9.33 -2.03 7.75
C ALA A 765 10.75 -2.51 7.46
N MET A 766 11.55 -2.77 8.51
CA MET A 766 12.91 -3.28 8.35
C MET A 766 12.92 -4.68 7.73
N ILE A 767 12.09 -5.59 8.24
CA ILE A 767 11.99 -6.96 7.73
C ILE A 767 11.62 -6.92 6.25
N LEU A 768 10.59 -6.15 5.90
CA LEU A 768 10.13 -6.00 4.52
C LEU A 768 11.17 -5.33 3.62
N SER A 769 11.93 -4.36 4.14
CA SER A 769 13.02 -3.70 3.40
C SER A 769 14.16 -4.66 3.06
N GLN A 770 14.52 -5.57 3.98
CA GLN A 770 15.50 -6.62 3.71
C GLN A 770 14.97 -7.62 2.68
N ASP A 771 13.68 -7.94 2.72
CA ASP A 771 13.04 -8.84 1.77
C ASP A 771 12.96 -8.27 0.35
N LEU A 772 12.98 -6.94 0.17
CA LEU A 772 13.08 -6.30 -1.14
C LEU A 772 14.38 -6.67 -1.90
N GLY A 773 15.42 -7.09 -1.17
CA GLY A 773 16.66 -7.61 -1.73
C GLY A 773 17.86 -6.67 -1.51
N GLU A 774 18.94 -7.25 -0.98
CA GLU A 774 20.23 -6.57 -0.76
C GLU A 774 21.21 -6.80 -1.91
N LYS A 775 21.22 -8.01 -2.47
CA LYS A 775 22.20 -8.47 -3.46
C LYS A 775 21.69 -8.27 -4.87
N LEU A 776 22.55 -7.79 -5.77
CA LEU A 776 22.23 -7.68 -7.21
C LEU A 776 22.91 -8.78 -8.04
N GLU A 777 23.92 -9.45 -7.49
CA GLU A 777 24.75 -10.45 -8.18
C GLU A 777 24.56 -11.86 -7.61
N GLY A 778 24.52 -12.87 -8.49
CA GLY A 778 24.18 -14.25 -8.15
C GLY A 778 23.01 -14.82 -8.96
N LYS A 779 22.51 -15.99 -8.57
CA LYS A 779 21.35 -16.60 -9.23
C LYS A 779 20.06 -15.87 -8.86
N PRO A 780 19.13 -15.64 -9.81
CA PRO A 780 17.85 -15.01 -9.51
C PRO A 780 17.04 -15.71 -8.41
N GLU A 781 17.20 -17.03 -8.27
CA GLU A 781 16.56 -17.87 -7.24
C GLU A 781 17.00 -17.47 -5.82
N ASP A 782 18.28 -17.17 -5.65
CA ASP A 782 18.88 -16.82 -4.36
C ASP A 782 18.75 -15.32 -4.04
N ILE A 783 18.69 -14.49 -5.08
CA ILE A 783 18.61 -13.02 -4.97
C ILE A 783 17.17 -12.53 -4.79
N LEU A 784 16.24 -13.07 -5.58
CA LEU A 784 14.85 -12.61 -5.60
C LEU A 784 14.09 -13.23 -4.44
N VAL A 785 14.51 -12.92 -3.22
CA VAL A 785 13.85 -13.32 -1.96
C VAL A 785 12.36 -12.96 -2.01
N ILE A 786 12.01 -11.82 -2.62
CA ILE A 786 10.62 -11.41 -2.89
C ILE A 786 9.81 -12.53 -3.56
N ARG A 787 10.37 -13.22 -4.56
CA ARG A 787 9.66 -14.30 -5.27
C ARG A 787 9.52 -15.57 -4.44
N LYS A 788 10.41 -15.80 -3.47
CA LYS A 788 10.37 -16.97 -2.60
C LYS A 788 9.13 -16.97 -1.69
N TYR A 789 8.77 -15.79 -1.16
CA TYR A 789 7.64 -15.64 -0.24
C TYR A 789 6.36 -15.15 -0.92
N LYS A 790 6.40 -14.88 -2.22
CA LYS A 790 5.21 -14.46 -2.97
C LYS A 790 4.32 -15.66 -3.25
N ASP A 791 3.19 -15.72 -2.56
CA ASP A 791 2.18 -16.75 -2.77
C ASP A 791 1.03 -16.27 -3.69
N ARG A 792 0.09 -17.18 -3.99
CA ARG A 792 -1.14 -16.96 -4.78
C ARG A 792 -2.07 -15.93 -4.14
N PHE A 793 -2.08 -15.82 -2.82
CA PHE A 793 -2.93 -14.90 -2.04
C PHE A 793 -2.07 -13.87 -1.29
N PRO A 794 -2.56 -12.63 -1.12
CA PRO A 794 -1.79 -11.58 -0.47
C PRO A 794 -1.80 -11.72 1.05
N PHE A 795 -0.70 -11.33 1.70
CA PHE A 795 -0.67 -11.22 3.16
C PHE A 795 -1.44 -9.95 3.58
N LEU A 796 -2.40 -10.09 4.50
CA LEU A 796 -3.29 -9.00 4.91
C LEU A 796 -2.77 -8.31 6.19
N TRP A 797 -2.56 -7.00 6.11
CA TRP A 797 -2.21 -6.18 7.27
C TRP A 797 -3.31 -5.15 7.52
N ILE A 798 -4.12 -5.40 8.55
CA ILE A 798 -5.25 -4.56 8.97
C ILE A 798 -4.80 -3.63 10.08
N CYS A 799 -5.03 -2.34 9.89
CA CYS A 799 -4.84 -1.29 10.89
C CYS A 799 -6.20 -0.65 11.21
N ASP A 800 -6.86 -1.11 12.27
CA ASP A 800 -8.09 -0.50 12.79
C ASP A 800 -7.77 0.69 13.69
N GLU A 801 -8.52 1.78 13.51
CA GLU A 801 -8.30 3.07 14.16
C GLU A 801 -6.87 3.61 13.99
N VAL A 802 -6.34 3.53 12.75
CA VAL A 802 -4.95 3.91 12.44
C VAL A 802 -4.62 5.34 12.86
N GLY A 803 -5.60 6.26 12.87
CA GLY A 803 -5.41 7.65 13.31
C GLY A 803 -4.90 7.80 14.74
N ALA A 804 -5.08 6.80 15.61
CA ALA A 804 -4.63 6.83 17.00
C ALA A 804 -3.14 6.53 17.17
N TYR A 805 -2.55 5.72 16.28
CA TYR A 805 -1.16 5.26 16.37
C TYR A 805 -0.39 5.42 15.05
N TYR A 806 -0.87 6.29 14.15
CA TYR A 806 -0.29 6.50 12.82
C TYR A 806 1.18 6.91 12.90
N THR A 807 1.96 6.43 11.93
CA THR A 807 3.39 6.76 11.81
C THR A 807 3.74 7.07 10.36
N GLU A 808 4.72 7.94 10.15
CA GLU A 808 5.16 8.28 8.78
C GLU A 808 5.67 7.06 8.01
N LYS A 809 6.31 6.11 8.71
CA LYS A 809 6.79 4.84 8.15
C LYS A 809 5.66 3.98 7.58
N LEU A 810 4.48 4.01 8.19
CA LEU A 810 3.31 3.31 7.64
C LEU A 810 2.93 3.87 6.26
N GLY A 811 3.02 5.19 6.08
CA GLY A 811 2.74 5.84 4.80
C GLY A 811 3.79 5.56 3.73
N GLU A 812 5.06 5.50 4.10
CA GLU A 812 6.14 5.07 3.20
C GLU A 812 5.94 3.60 2.77
N LEU A 813 5.59 2.72 3.70
CA LEU A 813 5.33 1.31 3.40
C LEU A 813 4.20 1.12 2.41
N ALA A 814 3.12 1.90 2.52
CA ALA A 814 2.00 1.89 1.57
C ALA A 814 2.41 2.15 0.10
N THR A 815 3.61 2.68 -0.16
CA THR A 815 4.13 2.83 -1.54
C THR A 815 4.92 1.63 -2.03
N GLN A 816 5.56 0.87 -1.13
CA GLN A 816 6.57 -0.13 -1.49
C GLN A 816 6.07 -1.56 -1.35
N VAL A 817 5.21 -1.86 -0.36
CA VAL A 817 4.83 -3.24 -0.02
C VAL A 817 3.92 -3.92 -1.03
N ARG A 818 3.41 -3.17 -2.03
CA ARG A 818 2.67 -3.72 -3.18
C ARG A 818 3.48 -4.77 -3.95
N SER A 819 4.78 -4.55 -4.16
CA SER A 819 5.64 -5.48 -4.91
C SER A 819 5.86 -6.80 -4.17
N LEU A 820 5.80 -6.76 -2.85
CA LEU A 820 5.94 -7.89 -1.93
C LEU A 820 4.65 -8.74 -1.80
N GLY A 821 3.52 -8.29 -2.36
CA GLY A 821 2.25 -9.01 -2.27
C GLY A 821 1.48 -8.77 -0.96
N PHE A 822 1.69 -7.61 -0.30
CA PHE A 822 0.95 -7.24 0.90
C PHE A 822 -0.27 -6.38 0.57
N CYS A 823 -1.36 -6.63 1.27
CA CYS A 823 -2.53 -5.78 1.29
C CYS A 823 -2.55 -5.00 2.61
N LEU A 824 -2.15 -3.72 2.58
CA LEU A 824 -2.35 -2.80 3.69
C LEU A 824 -3.80 -2.31 3.70
N LEU A 825 -4.53 -2.54 4.79
CA LEU A 825 -5.87 -2.03 5.02
C LEU A 825 -5.84 -1.03 6.16
N LEU A 826 -6.15 0.23 5.85
CA LEU A 826 -6.20 1.30 6.83
C LEU A 826 -7.65 1.66 7.12
N ALA A 827 -8.08 1.49 8.37
CA ALA A 827 -9.40 1.92 8.82
C ALA A 827 -9.26 3.11 9.80
N SER A 828 -10.03 4.16 9.56
CA SER A 828 -10.10 5.36 10.41
C SER A 828 -11.54 5.76 10.64
N GLN A 829 -11.82 6.53 11.69
CA GLN A 829 -13.15 7.12 11.89
C GLN A 829 -13.44 8.17 10.82
N GLU A 830 -12.51 9.11 10.67
CA GLU A 830 -12.64 10.30 9.84
C GLU A 830 -11.30 10.60 9.17
N ALA A 831 -11.35 11.31 8.04
CA ALA A 831 -10.15 11.77 7.36
C ALA A 831 -9.39 12.82 8.18
N GLN A 832 -10.10 13.63 8.98
CA GLN A 832 -9.49 14.67 9.82
C GLN A 832 -8.55 14.10 10.88
N ARG A 833 -8.90 12.98 11.53
CA ARG A 833 -8.01 12.31 12.51
C ARG A 833 -6.71 11.84 11.87
N LEU A 834 -6.81 11.30 10.65
CA LEU A 834 -5.64 10.90 9.90
C LEU A 834 -4.80 12.13 9.53
N LYS A 835 -5.44 13.23 9.12
CA LYS A 835 -4.80 14.52 8.79
C LYS A 835 -4.09 15.14 9.99
N SER A 836 -4.68 15.08 11.18
CA SER A 836 -4.01 15.55 12.40
C SER A 836 -2.77 14.73 12.73
N ALA A 837 -2.73 13.44 12.36
CA ALA A 837 -1.62 12.56 12.67
C ALA A 837 -0.50 12.58 11.61
N ALA A 838 -0.82 12.65 10.31
CA ALA A 838 0.18 12.63 9.23
C ALA A 838 0.47 13.99 8.57
N GLY A 839 -0.28 15.05 8.90
CA GLY A 839 -0.19 16.34 8.22
C GLY A 839 -0.52 16.23 6.73
N ASP A 840 0.25 16.94 5.90
CA ASP A 840 0.00 16.98 4.44
C ASP A 840 0.30 15.65 3.72
N LYS A 841 1.10 14.77 4.32
CA LYS A 841 1.44 13.45 3.77
C LYS A 841 0.23 12.51 3.66
N VAL A 842 -0.89 12.82 4.35
CA VAL A 842 -2.15 12.07 4.22
C VAL A 842 -2.64 12.03 2.78
N TRP A 843 -2.49 13.11 2.01
CA TRP A 843 -2.98 13.16 0.64
C TRP A 843 -2.26 12.17 -0.27
N THR A 844 -0.95 12.03 -0.07
CA THR A 844 -0.15 11.01 -0.75
C THR A 844 -0.60 9.61 -0.34
N LEU A 845 -0.84 9.38 0.96
CA LEU A 845 -1.35 8.11 1.46
C LEU A 845 -2.70 7.76 0.82
N ILE A 846 -3.68 8.66 0.88
CA ILE A 846 -5.01 8.46 0.28
C ILE A 846 -4.89 8.27 -1.23
N GLY A 847 -3.98 8.97 -1.92
CA GLY A 847 -3.72 8.82 -3.34
C GLY A 847 -3.24 7.42 -3.73
N ASN A 848 -2.43 6.79 -2.87
CA ASN A 848 -1.89 5.44 -3.10
C ASN A 848 -2.90 4.32 -2.83
N MET A 849 -3.99 4.59 -2.13
CA MET A 849 -5.03 3.59 -1.83
C MET A 849 -5.93 3.36 -3.05
N GLY A 850 -5.93 2.15 -3.60
CA GLY A 850 -6.69 1.79 -4.79
C GLY A 850 -8.20 1.74 -4.52
N VAL A 851 -8.58 1.04 -3.45
CA VAL A 851 -9.98 0.86 -3.05
C VAL A 851 -10.29 1.74 -1.84
N ARG A 852 -11.37 2.52 -1.92
CA ARG A 852 -11.80 3.39 -0.82
C ARG A 852 -13.23 3.04 -0.44
N ILE A 853 -13.46 2.78 0.83
CA ILE A 853 -14.74 2.35 1.38
C ILE A 853 -15.17 3.41 2.38
N THR A 854 -16.35 3.98 2.18
CA THR A 854 -16.94 4.91 3.14
C THR A 854 -18.24 4.31 3.67
N GLY A 855 -18.26 3.97 4.95
CA GLY A 855 -19.48 3.66 5.67
C GLY A 855 -20.24 4.92 6.07
N LYS A 856 -21.12 4.80 7.06
CA LYS A 856 -21.80 5.95 7.65
C LYS A 856 -20.78 6.96 8.19
N ILE A 857 -20.90 8.22 7.76
CA ILE A 857 -20.13 9.34 8.31
C ILE A 857 -21.05 10.46 8.77
N MET A 858 -20.68 11.10 9.88
CA MET A 858 -21.40 12.24 10.46
C MET A 858 -20.66 13.57 10.21
N ASP A 859 -19.38 13.50 9.82
CA ASP A 859 -18.58 14.67 9.45
C ASP A 859 -19.11 15.32 8.16
N PRO A 860 -19.60 16.58 8.22
CA PRO A 860 -20.20 17.25 7.08
C PRO A 860 -19.17 17.82 6.09
N LYS A 861 -17.85 17.77 6.39
CA LYS A 861 -16.85 18.55 5.66
C LYS A 861 -15.76 17.70 5.02
N ASP A 862 -14.63 17.49 5.71
CA ASP A 862 -13.39 17.05 5.08
C ASP A 862 -13.51 15.62 4.49
N THR A 863 -14.11 14.68 5.23
CA THR A 863 -14.23 13.28 4.77
C THR A 863 -15.21 13.15 3.60
N LEU A 864 -16.31 13.89 3.65
CA LEU A 864 -17.36 13.89 2.62
C LEU A 864 -16.89 14.59 1.34
N GLU A 865 -16.17 15.71 1.47
CA GLU A 865 -15.60 16.43 0.34
C GLU A 865 -14.61 15.55 -0.42
N ILE A 866 -13.75 14.82 0.28
CA ILE A 866 -12.83 13.84 -0.33
C ILE A 866 -13.61 12.78 -1.12
N LEU A 867 -14.67 12.21 -0.52
CA LEU A 867 -15.50 11.21 -1.18
C LEU A 867 -16.16 11.77 -2.46
N GLN A 868 -16.74 12.97 -2.38
CA GLN A 868 -17.44 13.61 -3.49
C GLN A 868 -16.50 14.01 -4.62
N LEU A 869 -15.33 14.58 -4.30
CA LEU A 869 -14.31 14.94 -5.29
C LEU A 869 -13.79 13.70 -6.02
N MET A 870 -13.55 12.59 -5.29
CA MET A 870 -13.04 11.35 -5.88
C MET A 870 -14.11 10.56 -6.64
N ALA A 871 -15.38 10.61 -6.22
CA ALA A 871 -16.49 10.00 -6.95
C ALA A 871 -16.78 10.71 -8.28
N GLY A 872 -16.52 12.03 -8.31
CA GLY A 872 -16.81 12.90 -9.44
C GLY A 872 -18.29 13.30 -9.54
N THR A 873 -18.59 14.06 -10.58
CA THR A 873 -19.95 14.48 -10.92
C THR A 873 -20.49 13.69 -12.12
N GLU A 874 -21.80 13.72 -12.30
CA GLU A 874 -22.54 13.07 -13.36
C GLU A 874 -23.52 14.08 -13.96
N TYR A 875 -23.60 14.12 -15.28
CA TYR A 875 -24.59 14.92 -16.00
C TYR A 875 -25.92 14.18 -16.02
N LEU A 876 -26.87 14.68 -15.24
CA LEU A 876 -28.21 14.12 -15.15
C LEU A 876 -29.17 14.89 -16.05
N PRO A 877 -29.92 14.21 -16.94
CA PRO A 877 -31.08 14.80 -17.59
C PRO A 877 -32.19 15.01 -16.54
N VAL A 878 -32.48 16.27 -16.22
CA VAL A 878 -33.56 16.70 -15.33
C VAL A 878 -34.66 17.36 -16.14
N MET A 879 -35.90 16.93 -15.90
CA MET A 879 -37.08 17.49 -16.54
C MET A 879 -37.42 18.85 -15.91
N SER A 880 -37.59 19.87 -16.75
CA SER A 880 -37.73 21.26 -16.28
C SER A 880 -39.14 21.58 -15.74
N GLY A 881 -40.14 20.73 -15.98
CA GLY A 881 -41.50 20.89 -15.45
C GLY A 881 -42.51 19.87 -16.00
N MET A 882 -43.72 19.85 -15.45
CA MET A 882 -44.87 19.12 -15.99
C MET A 882 -45.90 20.14 -16.49
N VAL A 883 -46.47 19.91 -17.68
CA VAL A 883 -47.53 20.76 -18.24
C VAL A 883 -48.87 20.08 -18.03
N ARG A 884 -49.82 20.81 -17.46
CA ARG A 884 -51.19 20.33 -17.29
C ARG A 884 -51.96 20.54 -18.59
N GLN A 885 -52.35 19.45 -19.26
CA GLN A 885 -53.21 19.53 -20.43
C GLN A 885 -54.65 19.24 -20.02
N ALA A 886 -55.57 20.15 -20.39
CA ALA A 886 -56.99 19.96 -20.14
C ALA A 886 -57.58 19.05 -21.22
N GLY A 887 -57.76 17.76 -20.90
CA GLY A 887 -58.48 16.80 -21.74
C GLY A 887 -59.97 16.74 -21.41
N ILE A 888 -60.77 16.26 -22.38
CA ILE A 888 -62.24 16.14 -22.28
C ILE A 888 -62.68 15.15 -21.17
N MET A 889 -61.79 14.25 -20.71
CA MET A 889 -62.02 13.31 -19.61
C MET A 889 -61.11 13.56 -18.39
N GLY A 890 -60.84 14.83 -18.08
CA GLY A 890 -60.06 15.25 -16.92
C GLY A 890 -58.67 15.77 -17.27
N ALA A 891 -58.08 16.54 -16.35
CA ALA A 891 -56.77 17.12 -16.56
C ALA A 891 -55.67 16.08 -16.30
N SER A 892 -54.97 15.66 -17.34
CA SER A 892 -53.75 14.86 -17.24
C SER A 892 -52.54 15.80 -17.10
N TRP A 893 -51.59 15.37 -16.27
CA TRP A 893 -50.27 15.99 -16.22
C TRP A 893 -49.40 15.27 -17.25
N GLU A 894 -48.96 15.97 -18.27
CA GLU A 894 -48.01 15.45 -19.26
C GLU A 894 -46.62 16.05 -19.01
N GLU A 895 -45.59 15.27 -19.30
CA GLU A 895 -44.19 15.67 -19.14
C GLU A 895 -43.86 16.77 -20.16
N ALA A 896 -43.16 17.84 -19.74
CA ALA A 896 -42.73 18.87 -20.69
C ALA A 896 -41.62 18.31 -21.59
N ASP A 897 -41.66 18.57 -22.90
CA ASP A 897 -40.67 18.10 -23.89
C ASP A 897 -39.25 18.70 -23.71
N THR A 898 -38.99 19.48 -22.67
CA THR A 898 -37.71 20.15 -22.43
C THR A 898 -36.85 19.43 -21.39
N LEU A 899 -35.85 18.69 -21.89
CA LEU A 899 -34.80 18.04 -21.12
C LEU A 899 -33.64 19.02 -20.85
N SER A 900 -33.35 19.28 -19.57
CA SER A 900 -32.18 20.06 -19.16
C SER A 900 -31.09 19.15 -18.59
N LEU A 901 -29.82 19.36 -18.96
CA LEU A 901 -28.71 18.62 -18.38
C LEU A 901 -28.19 19.38 -17.15
N LYS A 902 -28.22 18.74 -15.98
CA LYS A 902 -27.72 19.30 -14.73
C LYS A 902 -26.53 18.50 -14.23
N ASP A 903 -25.47 19.19 -13.84
CA ASP A 903 -24.31 18.57 -13.21
C ASP A 903 -24.63 18.30 -11.73
N GLU A 904 -24.69 17.03 -11.34
CA GLU A 904 -24.91 16.61 -9.96
C GLU A 904 -23.80 15.69 -9.45
N LYS A 905 -23.51 15.77 -8.16
CA LYS A 905 -22.51 14.90 -7.53
C LYS A 905 -23.05 13.46 -7.48
N LYS A 906 -22.23 12.46 -7.83
CA LYS A 906 -22.64 11.04 -7.81
C LYS A 906 -23.05 10.52 -6.42
N VAL A 907 -22.55 11.16 -5.37
CA VAL A 907 -22.82 10.84 -3.97
C VAL A 907 -23.37 12.08 -3.28
N SER A 908 -24.61 12.00 -2.80
CA SER A 908 -25.25 13.08 -2.05
C SER A 908 -24.90 13.01 -0.57
N VAL A 909 -25.00 14.13 0.14
CA VAL A 909 -24.75 14.20 1.59
C VAL A 909 -25.77 13.34 2.35
N GLU A 910 -27.04 13.46 1.95
CA GLU A 910 -28.16 12.74 2.54
C GLU A 910 -28.00 11.23 2.42
N GLU A 911 -27.54 10.75 1.26
CA GLU A 911 -27.29 9.32 1.03
C GLU A 911 -26.29 8.75 2.04
N VAL A 912 -25.18 9.46 2.25
CA VAL A 912 -24.11 9.02 3.14
C VAL A 912 -24.56 9.02 4.61
N GLN A 913 -25.37 10.00 5.01
CA GLN A 913 -25.93 10.08 6.37
C GLN A 913 -27.00 9.02 6.64
N GLN A 914 -27.74 8.61 5.60
CA GLN A 914 -28.78 7.57 5.68
C GLN A 914 -28.24 6.15 5.65
N LEU A 915 -26.93 5.94 5.45
CA LEU A 915 -26.32 4.62 5.55
C LEU A 915 -26.56 4.01 6.94
N LYS A 916 -27.00 2.76 6.94
CA LYS A 916 -27.11 1.92 8.13
C LYS A 916 -25.78 1.25 8.43
N GLU A 917 -25.72 0.60 9.58
CA GLU A 917 -24.55 -0.15 10.04
C GLU A 917 -24.26 -1.29 9.05
N GLY A 918 -22.98 -1.45 8.66
CA GLY A 918 -22.56 -2.43 7.66
C GLY A 918 -22.80 -2.02 6.21
N GLU A 919 -23.57 -0.95 5.94
CA GLU A 919 -23.75 -0.42 4.59
C GLU A 919 -22.62 0.55 4.24
N ASN A 920 -22.13 0.45 3.00
CA ASN A 920 -21.00 1.24 2.54
C ASN A 920 -21.15 1.70 1.08
N ILE A 921 -20.38 2.75 0.76
CA ILE A 921 -20.14 3.23 -0.59
C ILE A 921 -18.67 2.96 -0.89
N THR A 922 -18.42 2.07 -1.84
CA THR A 922 -17.07 1.70 -2.28
C THR A 922 -16.73 2.39 -3.60
N LEU A 923 -15.63 3.14 -3.61
CA LEU A 923 -15.01 3.66 -4.82
C LEU A 923 -14.02 2.61 -5.35
N PHE A 924 -14.34 2.06 -6.52
CA PHE A 924 -13.53 1.05 -7.20
C PHE A 924 -13.23 1.52 -8.62
N ASN A 925 -11.95 1.76 -8.94
CA ASN A 925 -11.51 2.21 -10.27
C ASN A 925 -12.32 3.40 -10.85
N GLY A 926 -12.72 4.36 -10.00
CA GLY A 926 -13.51 5.53 -10.38
C GLY A 926 -15.03 5.30 -10.47
N GLN A 927 -15.49 4.07 -10.26
CA GLN A 927 -16.91 3.73 -10.16
C GLN A 927 -17.38 3.73 -8.70
N VAL A 928 -18.61 4.19 -8.49
CA VAL A 928 -19.26 4.24 -7.17
C VAL A 928 -20.16 3.03 -7.02
N ILE A 929 -19.82 2.13 -6.10
CA ILE A 929 -20.54 0.89 -5.85
C ILE A 929 -21.17 0.96 -4.47
N ARG A 930 -22.48 0.68 -4.39
CA ARG A 930 -23.25 0.70 -3.14
C ARG A 930 -23.35 -0.71 -2.60
N GLY A 931 -22.62 -1.01 -1.53
CA GLY A 931 -22.49 -2.36 -0.98
C GLY A 931 -22.98 -2.47 0.46
N SER A 932 -23.15 -3.71 0.89
CA SER A 932 -23.21 -4.09 2.30
C SER A 932 -22.07 -5.04 2.59
N SER A 933 -21.36 -4.82 3.69
CA SER A 933 -20.26 -5.67 4.14
C SER A 933 -20.76 -7.02 4.64
N LEU A 934 -19.90 -8.03 4.57
CA LEU A 934 -20.11 -9.30 5.26
C LEU A 934 -20.20 -9.08 6.78
N TYR A 935 -21.17 -9.72 7.41
CA TYR A 935 -21.36 -9.73 8.85
C TYR A 935 -21.41 -11.17 9.36
N ILE A 936 -20.70 -11.44 10.46
CA ILE A 936 -20.65 -12.75 11.09
C ILE A 936 -21.35 -12.62 12.45
N HIS A 937 -22.43 -13.39 12.65
CA HIS A 937 -23.13 -13.41 13.93
C HIS A 937 -22.23 -13.87 15.07
N ASP A 938 -22.41 -13.31 16.27
CA ASP A 938 -21.57 -13.62 17.43
C ASP A 938 -21.57 -15.11 17.80
N ALA A 939 -22.68 -15.81 17.59
CA ALA A 939 -22.76 -17.26 17.79
C ALA A 939 -21.83 -18.07 16.86
N ASP A 940 -21.57 -17.55 15.66
CA ASP A 940 -20.68 -18.15 14.66
C ASP A 940 -19.26 -17.59 14.72
N LYS A 941 -19.09 -16.41 15.34
CA LYS A 941 -17.80 -15.75 15.51
C LYS A 941 -17.07 -16.24 16.76
N LEU A 942 -17.76 -16.28 17.89
CA LEU A 942 -17.16 -16.57 19.19
C LEU A 942 -17.21 -18.07 19.51
N SER A 943 -16.17 -18.55 20.18
CA SER A 943 -16.10 -19.89 20.77
C SER A 943 -16.72 -19.87 22.17
N LYS A 944 -17.44 -20.94 22.54
CA LYS A 944 -17.91 -21.15 23.92
C LYS A 944 -16.80 -21.62 24.87
N GLU A 945 -15.80 -22.29 24.31
CA GLU A 945 -14.68 -22.86 25.06
C GLU A 945 -13.65 -21.78 25.47
N ALA A 946 -12.94 -22.06 26.56
CA ALA A 946 -11.90 -21.16 27.07
C ALA A 946 -10.82 -20.87 26.01
N ILE A 947 -10.49 -19.60 25.84
CA ILE A 947 -9.41 -19.14 24.98
C ILE A 947 -8.11 -19.15 25.81
N ARG A 948 -7.05 -19.73 25.26
CA ARG A 948 -5.73 -19.77 25.89
C ARG A 948 -4.70 -19.17 24.93
N ILE A 949 -3.83 -18.33 25.46
CA ILE A 949 -2.70 -17.79 24.71
C ILE A 949 -1.60 -18.85 24.65
N ASN A 950 -1.07 -19.09 23.46
CA ASN A 950 0.04 -20.02 23.24
C ASN A 950 1.26 -19.58 24.06
N ARG A 951 1.82 -20.48 24.89
CA ARG A 951 2.98 -20.19 25.73
C ARG A 951 4.19 -20.98 25.22
N PHE A 952 5.23 -20.27 24.83
CA PHE A 952 6.46 -20.87 24.31
C PHE A 952 7.50 -21.03 25.40
N ILE A 953 8.41 -21.99 25.17
CA ILE A 953 9.58 -22.27 25.99
C ILE A 953 10.78 -21.70 25.27
N GLU A 954 11.55 -20.85 25.95
CA GLU A 954 12.80 -20.34 25.41
C GLU A 954 13.86 -21.45 25.39
N VAL A 955 14.41 -21.74 24.21
CA VAL A 955 15.48 -22.72 24.01
C VAL A 955 16.72 -21.97 23.57
N ALA A 956 17.71 -21.87 24.45
CA ALA A 956 19.00 -21.28 24.11
C ALA A 956 19.80 -22.21 23.17
N PRO A 957 20.56 -21.66 22.21
CA PRO A 957 21.50 -22.47 21.46
C PRO A 957 22.51 -23.11 22.42
N PRO A 958 22.90 -24.38 22.20
CA PRO A 958 23.88 -25.04 23.06
C PRO A 958 25.21 -24.28 23.02
N ALA A 959 25.80 -24.05 24.19
CA ALA A 959 27.09 -23.37 24.29
C ALA A 959 28.16 -24.12 23.50
N LEU A 960 29.12 -23.39 22.91
CA LEU A 960 30.21 -23.98 22.15
C LEU A 960 30.91 -25.08 22.96
N ASP A 961 31.18 -24.85 24.24
CA ASP A 961 31.81 -25.84 25.11
C ASP A 961 30.97 -27.11 25.29
N THR A 962 29.64 -26.98 25.33
CA THR A 962 28.71 -28.12 25.40
C THR A 962 28.68 -28.91 24.08
N LEU A 963 28.67 -28.21 22.95
CA LEU A 963 28.78 -28.82 21.62
C LEU A 963 30.11 -29.53 21.43
N LEU A 964 31.19 -28.92 21.88
CA LEU A 964 32.55 -29.46 21.84
C LEU A 964 32.67 -30.68 22.77
N ALA A 965 32.08 -30.64 23.97
CA ALA A 965 32.01 -31.79 24.88
C ALA A 965 31.23 -32.97 24.26
N GLY A 966 30.18 -32.70 23.49
CA GLY A 966 29.43 -33.72 22.74
C GLY A 966 30.15 -34.27 21.51
N ALA A 967 31.13 -33.54 20.97
CA ALA A 967 31.90 -33.93 19.78
C ALA A 967 33.42 -33.72 19.98
N PRO A 968 34.09 -34.48 20.86
CA PRO A 968 35.49 -34.29 21.20
C PRO A 968 36.45 -34.46 20.00
N ALA A 969 36.06 -35.23 18.98
CA ALA A 969 36.80 -35.34 17.73
C ALA A 969 36.84 -34.04 16.90
N ARG A 970 35.83 -33.15 17.04
CA ARG A 970 35.79 -31.83 16.39
C ARG A 970 36.62 -30.79 17.13
N ILE A 971 36.85 -30.94 18.44
CA ILE A 971 37.83 -30.13 19.20
C ILE A 971 39.24 -30.31 18.60
N ARG A 972 39.61 -31.52 18.18
CA ARG A 972 40.91 -31.77 17.52
C ARG A 972 41.02 -31.15 16.13
N ARG A 973 39.91 -30.71 15.53
CA ARG A 973 39.82 -30.06 14.21
C ARG A 973 39.41 -28.59 14.29
N SER A 974 39.19 -28.04 15.48
CA SER A 974 38.86 -26.61 15.64
C SER A 974 40.10 -25.76 15.38
N TYR A 975 39.91 -24.62 14.72
CA TYR A 975 40.97 -23.66 14.44
C TYR A 975 41.73 -23.29 15.73
N PRO A 976 43.08 -23.27 15.72
CA PRO A 976 43.83 -22.72 16.84
C PRO A 976 43.45 -21.25 16.98
N ARG A 977 42.88 -20.90 18.15
CA ARG A 977 42.45 -19.54 18.44
C ARG A 977 43.66 -18.58 18.36
N ALA A 978 43.42 -17.34 17.91
CA ALA A 978 44.47 -16.35 17.68
C ALA A 978 45.30 -16.02 18.93
N ASP A 979 44.67 -16.08 20.11
CA ASP A 979 45.31 -15.97 21.42
C ASP A 979 46.37 -17.06 21.64
N ARG A 980 46.06 -18.32 21.35
CA ARG A 980 47.01 -19.44 21.44
C ARG A 980 48.10 -19.32 20.39
N VAL A 981 47.77 -18.89 19.17
CA VAL A 981 48.78 -18.66 18.12
C VAL A 981 49.74 -17.53 18.50
N GLN A 982 49.23 -16.44 19.07
CA GLN A 982 50.07 -15.35 19.56
C GLN A 982 50.87 -15.73 20.81
N GLN A 983 50.32 -16.49 21.74
CA GLN A 983 51.08 -17.06 22.86
C GLN A 983 52.23 -17.93 22.35
N ILE A 984 51.96 -18.80 21.37
CA ILE A 984 52.98 -19.63 20.75
C ILE A 984 54.04 -18.77 20.06
N LEU A 985 53.64 -17.75 19.28
CA LEU A 985 54.57 -16.83 18.62
C LEU A 985 55.37 -15.99 19.62
N TYR A 986 54.76 -15.57 20.72
CA TYR A 986 55.39 -14.84 21.82
C TYR A 986 56.46 -15.70 22.52
N HIS A 987 56.12 -16.95 22.84
CA HIS A 987 57.08 -17.92 23.42
C HIS A 987 58.19 -18.28 22.44
N LEU A 988 57.90 -18.37 21.14
CA LEU A 988 58.92 -18.60 20.09
C LEU A 988 59.84 -17.38 19.87
N ALA A 989 59.36 -16.17 20.14
CA ALA A 989 60.14 -14.94 20.01
C ALA A 989 61.05 -14.66 21.23
N MET A 990 60.81 -15.33 22.36
CA MET A 990 61.67 -15.22 23.54
C MET A 990 62.99 -15.98 23.35
N LYS A 991 64.11 -15.38 23.76
CA LYS A 991 65.41 -16.07 23.77
C LYS A 991 65.38 -17.17 24.83
N PRO A 992 65.85 -18.39 24.55
CA PRO A 992 65.86 -19.48 25.52
C PRO A 992 66.75 -19.12 26.72
N GLY A 993 66.12 -18.79 27.84
CA GLY A 993 66.75 -18.57 29.14
C GLY A 993 66.68 -19.82 30.00
N ARG A 994 67.69 -20.04 30.84
CA ARG A 994 67.69 -21.15 31.82
C ARG A 994 66.54 -20.95 32.82
N SER A 995 65.74 -22.01 32.97
CA SER A 995 64.66 -22.23 33.96
C SER A 995 63.22 -21.79 33.62
N ASP A 996 62.66 -22.29 32.52
CA ASP A 996 61.21 -22.61 32.49
C ASP A 996 61.00 -24.03 33.03
N LEU A 997 61.02 -24.15 34.37
CA LEU A 997 60.64 -25.39 35.08
C LEU A 997 59.12 -25.46 35.34
N GLU A 998 58.38 -24.38 35.06
CA GLU A 998 56.94 -24.28 35.38
C GLU A 998 56.06 -25.26 34.58
N ASN A 999 56.55 -25.78 33.45
CA ASN A 999 55.81 -26.71 32.58
C ASN A 999 56.44 -28.12 32.51
N LEU A 1000 57.33 -28.49 33.43
CA LEU A 1000 57.92 -29.82 33.45
C LEU A 1000 56.89 -30.86 33.95
N VAL A 1001 56.07 -31.38 33.04
CA VAL A 1001 55.15 -32.49 33.36
C VAL A 1001 55.96 -33.78 33.40
N LEU A 1002 56.26 -34.26 34.61
CA LEU A 1002 56.75 -35.61 34.82
C LEU A 1002 55.59 -36.58 34.57
N THR A 1003 55.62 -37.25 33.41
CA THR A 1003 54.61 -38.26 33.09
C THR A 1003 54.98 -39.59 33.73
N ASP A 1004 54.07 -40.13 34.56
CA ASP A 1004 54.18 -41.50 35.04
C ASP A 1004 53.65 -42.43 33.94
N PRO A 1005 54.49 -43.33 33.37
CA PRO A 1005 54.08 -44.21 32.29
C PRO A 1005 52.90 -45.10 32.69
N THR A 1006 52.80 -45.47 33.96
CA THR A 1006 51.68 -46.27 34.50
C THR A 1006 50.37 -45.49 34.41
N LEU A 1007 50.37 -44.21 34.82
CA LEU A 1007 49.16 -43.39 34.82
C LEU A 1007 48.71 -43.05 33.40
N VAL A 1008 49.64 -42.87 32.46
CA VAL A 1008 49.32 -42.65 31.05
C VAL A 1008 48.57 -43.86 30.48
N VAL A 1009 49.10 -45.07 30.66
CA VAL A 1009 48.49 -46.30 30.13
C VAL A 1009 47.14 -46.60 30.80
N LEU A 1010 47.00 -46.35 32.10
CA LEU A 1010 45.71 -46.49 32.79
C LEU A 1010 44.66 -45.49 32.28
N ASN A 1011 45.08 -44.28 31.93
CA ASN A 1011 44.19 -43.27 31.37
C ASN A 1011 43.77 -43.63 29.93
N GLU A 1012 44.70 -44.15 29.12
CA GLU A 1012 44.41 -44.67 27.77
C GLU A 1012 43.41 -45.83 27.81
N LEU A 1013 43.58 -46.80 28.72
CA LEU A 1013 42.63 -47.89 28.92
C LEU A 1013 41.24 -47.37 29.36
N GLY A 1014 41.24 -46.33 30.23
CA GLY A 1014 40.01 -45.65 30.64
C GLY A 1014 39.28 -44.96 29.49
N GLU A 1015 40.01 -44.35 28.56
CA GLU A 1015 39.48 -43.75 27.33
C GLU A 1015 38.99 -44.82 26.34
N GLU A 1016 39.71 -45.94 26.20
CA GLU A 1016 39.28 -47.08 25.39
C GLU A 1016 37.91 -47.63 25.85
N TRP A 1017 37.71 -47.77 27.16
CA TRP A 1017 36.41 -48.17 27.71
C TRP A 1017 35.28 -47.18 27.46
N ARG A 1018 35.60 -45.89 27.30
CA ARG A 1018 34.61 -44.85 27.00
C ARG A 1018 34.29 -44.78 25.52
N LEU A 1019 35.29 -44.96 24.66
CA LEU A 1019 35.22 -44.63 23.24
C LEU A 1019 35.04 -45.86 22.33
N ILE A 1020 35.62 -46.99 22.70
CA ILE A 1020 35.67 -48.19 21.84
C ILE A 1020 34.69 -49.26 22.34
N TRP A 1021 34.54 -49.43 23.66
CA TRP A 1021 33.71 -50.50 24.21
C TRP A 1021 32.24 -50.07 24.31
N ARG A 1022 31.35 -50.75 23.58
CA ARG A 1022 29.89 -50.45 23.57
C ARG A 1022 29.21 -50.59 24.93
N ARG A 1023 29.74 -51.42 25.84
CA ARG A 1023 29.20 -51.62 27.19
C ARG A 1023 30.34 -51.61 28.19
N ARG A 1024 30.27 -50.72 29.19
CA ARG A 1024 31.34 -50.61 30.20
C ARG A 1024 31.45 -51.92 31.00
N PRO A 1025 32.67 -52.44 31.23
CA PRO A 1025 32.85 -53.65 32.01
C PRO A 1025 32.37 -53.45 33.46
N GLY A 1026 31.91 -54.54 34.10
CA GLY A 1026 31.47 -54.51 35.51
C GLY A 1026 32.61 -54.10 36.46
N ALA A 1027 32.26 -53.64 37.66
CA ALA A 1027 33.24 -53.08 38.62
C ALA A 1027 34.40 -54.04 38.91
N ALA A 1028 34.11 -55.34 39.10
CA ALA A 1028 35.12 -56.36 39.34
C ALA A 1028 36.10 -56.52 38.15
N VAL A 1029 35.57 -56.63 36.92
CA VAL A 1029 36.38 -56.76 35.69
C VAL A 1029 37.22 -55.52 35.45
N ARG A 1030 36.67 -54.33 35.72
CA ARG A 1030 37.39 -53.06 35.64
C ARG A 1030 38.54 -52.99 36.64
N SER A 1031 38.31 -53.36 37.90
CA SER A 1031 39.36 -53.38 38.90
C SER A 1031 40.47 -54.35 38.54
N THR A 1032 40.14 -55.54 38.02
CA THR A 1032 41.12 -56.53 37.60
C THR A 1032 41.96 -56.04 36.42
N LEU A 1033 41.32 -55.47 35.40
CA LEU A 1033 42.03 -54.91 34.23
C LEU A 1033 42.93 -53.73 34.62
N LEU A 1034 42.42 -52.73 35.35
CA LEU A 1034 43.25 -51.61 35.83
C LEU A 1034 44.43 -52.11 36.66
N TRP A 1035 44.19 -53.07 37.54
CA TRP A 1035 45.23 -53.62 38.40
C TRP A 1035 46.32 -54.32 37.60
N HIS A 1036 45.97 -55.20 36.67
CA HIS A 1036 46.96 -55.90 35.83
C HIS A 1036 47.70 -54.95 34.90
N THR A 1037 47.00 -54.01 34.26
CA THR A 1037 47.62 -53.02 33.37
C THR A 1037 48.58 -52.11 34.15
N ALA A 1038 48.21 -51.70 35.37
CA ALA A 1038 49.12 -50.98 36.26
C ALA A 1038 50.34 -51.83 36.59
N LEU A 1039 50.16 -53.08 37.03
CA LEU A 1039 51.24 -53.96 37.48
C LEU A 1039 52.26 -54.25 36.38
N GLU A 1040 51.82 -54.35 35.12
CA GLU A 1040 52.70 -54.52 33.96
C GLU A 1040 53.53 -53.27 33.64
N HIS A 1041 52.98 -52.08 33.89
CA HIS A 1041 53.58 -50.80 33.48
C HIS A 1041 54.19 -50.00 34.63
N VAL A 1042 54.06 -50.47 35.88
CA VAL A 1042 54.73 -49.89 37.04
C VAL A 1042 56.25 -49.99 36.85
N PRO A 1043 56.99 -48.87 36.83
CA PRO A 1043 58.43 -48.91 36.62
C PRO A 1043 59.16 -49.57 37.79
N LYS A 1044 60.08 -50.49 37.49
CA LYS A 1044 60.96 -51.10 38.49
C LYS A 1044 61.94 -50.03 39.01
N ARG A 1045 61.66 -49.48 40.20
CA ARG A 1045 62.49 -48.53 40.99
C ARG A 1045 63.34 -47.53 40.18
N GLY A 1046 62.86 -46.28 40.14
CA GLY A 1046 63.71 -45.09 39.99
C GLY A 1046 64.06 -44.61 38.58
N SER A 1047 63.70 -45.33 37.52
CA SER A 1047 64.07 -44.95 36.13
C SER A 1047 62.90 -44.97 35.13
N GLY A 1048 61.69 -44.60 35.57
CA GLY A 1048 60.48 -44.65 34.72
C GLY A 1048 59.88 -43.29 34.34
N TYR A 1049 60.25 -42.21 35.03
CA TYR A 1049 59.70 -40.89 34.76
C TYR A 1049 60.40 -40.27 33.54
N VAL A 1050 59.67 -40.15 32.45
CA VAL A 1050 60.14 -39.44 31.26
C VAL A 1050 59.72 -37.99 31.40
N ALA A 1051 60.71 -37.10 31.54
CA ALA A 1051 60.47 -35.68 31.35
C ALA A 1051 60.19 -35.47 29.86
N GLN A 1052 59.05 -34.90 29.51
CA GLN A 1052 58.80 -34.49 28.13
C GLN A 1052 59.86 -33.43 27.79
N SER A 1053 60.83 -33.83 26.96
CA SER A 1053 61.95 -32.99 26.54
C SER A 1053 61.46 -31.61 26.08
N SER A 1054 62.17 -30.54 26.47
CA SER A 1054 61.92 -29.15 26.04
C SER A 1054 62.17 -28.91 24.55
N THR A 1055 62.54 -29.93 23.79
CA THR A 1055 62.59 -29.85 22.33
C THR A 1055 61.18 -29.95 21.80
N ALA A 1056 60.62 -28.80 21.39
CA ALA A 1056 59.40 -28.74 20.62
C ALA A 1056 59.46 -29.81 19.52
N LEU A 1057 58.41 -30.65 19.43
CA LEU A 1057 58.20 -31.45 18.24
C LEU A 1057 58.22 -30.48 17.05
N ASP A 1058 59.16 -30.65 16.13
CA ASP A 1058 59.24 -29.89 14.88
C ASP A 1058 58.01 -30.21 14.02
N LEU A 1059 56.87 -29.61 14.40
CA LEU A 1059 55.71 -29.49 13.55
C LEU A 1059 56.07 -28.45 12.50
N THR A 1060 56.72 -28.91 11.44
CA THR A 1060 57.08 -28.10 10.27
C THR A 1060 55.81 -27.75 9.50
N VAL A 1061 55.04 -26.80 10.03
CA VAL A 1061 54.05 -26.09 9.23
C VAL A 1061 54.83 -25.15 8.35
N GLY A 1062 54.97 -25.49 7.06
CA GLY A 1062 55.71 -24.66 6.11
C GLY A 1062 55.22 -23.21 6.14
N SER A 1063 56.15 -22.26 6.08
CA SER A 1063 55.86 -20.82 6.13
C SER A 1063 54.78 -20.37 5.14
N LYS A 1064 54.73 -21.00 3.94
CA LYS A 1064 53.64 -20.81 2.96
C LYS A 1064 52.27 -21.21 3.48
N ARG A 1065 52.18 -22.28 4.27
CA ARG A 1065 50.93 -22.78 4.84
C ARG A 1065 50.48 -21.88 5.97
N LEU A 1066 51.40 -21.44 6.83
CA LEU A 1066 51.15 -20.43 7.86
C LEU A 1066 50.75 -19.07 7.25
N GLN A 1067 51.40 -18.63 6.18
CA GLN A 1067 51.03 -17.42 5.44
C GLN A 1067 49.70 -17.58 4.69
N ALA A 1068 49.40 -18.75 4.14
CA ALA A 1068 48.07 -19.02 3.57
C ALA A 1068 46.97 -19.04 4.64
N TYR A 1069 47.28 -19.54 5.85
CA TYR A 1069 46.41 -19.46 7.02
C TYR A 1069 46.23 -18.02 7.52
N GLN A 1070 47.30 -17.21 7.50
CA GLN A 1070 47.27 -15.80 7.90
C GLN A 1070 46.54 -14.93 6.85
N ALA A 1071 46.69 -15.25 5.57
CA ALA A 1071 45.95 -14.62 4.46
C ALA A 1071 44.46 -14.99 4.44
N GLN A 1072 44.06 -16.09 5.10
CA GLN A 1072 42.65 -16.41 5.34
C GLN A 1072 42.04 -15.63 6.52
N HIS A 1073 42.86 -14.92 7.31
CA HIS A 1073 42.43 -14.15 8.48
C HIS A 1073 42.65 -12.64 8.35
N ILE A 1074 43.26 -12.17 7.26
CA ILE A 1074 43.43 -10.74 6.96
C ILE A 1074 43.35 -10.59 5.43
N ASP A 1075 42.40 -9.79 4.93
CA ASP A 1075 42.49 -9.22 3.59
C ASP A 1075 42.76 -7.71 3.74
N PRO A 1076 44.02 -7.29 3.97
CA PRO A 1076 44.36 -5.88 4.00
C PRO A 1076 44.63 -5.45 2.57
N ALA A 1077 43.76 -4.59 2.05
CA ALA A 1077 44.03 -3.62 0.99
C ALA A 1077 45.22 -3.92 0.06
N ARG A 1078 44.89 -4.43 -1.13
CA ARG A 1078 45.48 -4.10 -2.45
C ARG A 1078 46.62 -3.03 -2.40
N ALA A 1079 47.86 -3.45 -2.19
CA ALA A 1079 49.04 -2.62 -2.47
C ALA A 1079 49.54 -2.87 -3.93
N PRO A 1080 49.99 -1.84 -4.67
CA PRO A 1080 50.22 -1.92 -6.11
C PRO A 1080 51.48 -2.72 -6.48
N LYS A 1081 51.36 -3.52 -7.54
CA LYS A 1081 52.43 -4.37 -8.09
C LYS A 1081 53.57 -3.56 -8.71
N VAL A 1082 54.80 -3.81 -8.29
CA VAL A 1082 56.02 -3.46 -9.04
C VAL A 1082 56.44 -4.65 -9.92
N LYS A 1083 56.84 -4.35 -11.17
CA LYS A 1083 57.04 -5.26 -12.31
C LYS A 1083 58.30 -6.14 -12.22
N GLY A 1084 58.20 -7.38 -12.74
CA GLY A 1084 59.33 -8.23 -13.17
C GLY A 1084 58.88 -9.52 -13.90
N LYS A 1085 59.40 -9.77 -15.12
CA LYS A 1085 59.06 -10.79 -16.15
C LYS A 1085 59.48 -12.24 -15.79
N ALA A 1086 58.60 -13.26 -15.91
CA ALA A 1086 58.41 -14.28 -17.00
C ALA A 1086 59.33 -15.55 -16.90
N PRO A 1087 59.03 -16.74 -17.50
CA PRO A 1087 57.81 -17.27 -18.14
C PRO A 1087 57.34 -18.69 -17.64
N ALA A 1088 56.20 -19.17 -18.15
CA ALA A 1088 55.60 -20.50 -17.93
C ALA A 1088 56.20 -21.62 -18.83
N PRO A 1089 55.85 -22.90 -18.59
CA PRO A 1089 55.01 -23.56 -19.60
C PRO A 1089 53.86 -24.47 -19.08
N ARG A 1090 52.87 -24.60 -19.98
CA ARG A 1090 51.75 -25.57 -20.16
C ARG A 1090 52.17 -27.04 -20.00
N ALA A 1091 51.35 -28.09 -19.92
CA ALA A 1091 49.92 -28.43 -19.77
C ALA A 1091 49.88 -29.98 -19.69
N THR A 1092 48.81 -30.62 -19.18
CA THR A 1092 48.08 -31.75 -19.82
C THR A 1092 47.11 -32.45 -18.84
N THR A 1093 46.04 -32.94 -19.45
CA THR A 1093 44.76 -33.49 -18.99
C THR A 1093 44.78 -34.99 -18.63
N SER A 1094 43.86 -35.46 -17.79
CA SER A 1094 42.92 -36.56 -18.11
C SER A 1094 41.92 -36.82 -16.96
N VAL A 1095 40.70 -37.21 -17.34
CA VAL A 1095 39.50 -37.43 -16.50
C VAL A 1095 39.15 -38.96 -16.50
N PRO A 1096 38.05 -39.45 -15.89
CA PRO A 1096 37.93 -40.46 -14.81
C PRO A 1096 37.51 -41.86 -15.35
N PRO A 1097 37.00 -42.84 -14.56
CA PRO A 1097 35.57 -42.82 -14.20
C PRO A 1097 35.12 -43.61 -12.93
N SER A 1098 33.87 -43.33 -12.53
CA SER A 1098 32.87 -44.28 -11.99
C SER A 1098 33.04 -44.83 -10.55
N HIS A 1099 32.01 -45.18 -9.78
CA HIS A 1099 30.58 -45.45 -9.98
C HIS A 1099 29.89 -45.32 -8.60
N ASP A 1100 28.57 -45.03 -8.60
CA ASP A 1100 27.56 -45.45 -7.60
C ASP A 1100 27.66 -44.88 -6.15
N GLN A 1101 26.62 -44.44 -5.46
CA GLN A 1101 25.17 -44.63 -5.50
C GLN A 1101 24.49 -43.48 -4.71
N ALA A 1102 23.23 -43.22 -5.01
CA ALA A 1102 22.37 -42.23 -4.34
C ALA A 1102 22.11 -42.56 -2.84
N PRO A 1103 21.75 -41.56 -2.01
CA PRO A 1103 21.04 -41.80 -0.74
C PRO A 1103 19.56 -42.07 -1.06
N PRO A 1104 18.82 -42.97 -0.36
CA PRO A 1104 18.18 -42.52 0.88
C PRO A 1104 17.78 -43.63 1.89
N TYR A 1105 17.25 -43.16 3.02
CA TYR A 1105 16.27 -43.81 3.90
C TYR A 1105 16.76 -44.75 5.00
N PHE A 1106 16.70 -44.26 6.24
CA PHE A 1106 16.23 -45.02 7.40
C PHE A 1106 15.54 -44.04 8.34
N ASP A 1107 14.22 -44.08 8.33
CA ASP A 1107 13.40 -43.73 9.48
C ASP A 1107 13.24 -44.97 10.38
N ASP A 1108 12.70 -44.72 11.57
CA ASP A 1108 12.16 -45.62 12.58
C ASP A 1108 12.99 -45.80 13.85
N GLY A 1109 12.60 -44.96 14.82
CA GLY A 1109 12.61 -45.30 16.22
C GLY A 1109 11.56 -46.35 16.60
N SER A 1110 11.66 -46.80 17.84
CA SER A 1110 10.62 -47.53 18.58
C SER A 1110 10.32 -46.65 19.81
N TYR A 1111 9.07 -46.34 20.17
CA TYR A 1111 8.00 -47.27 20.55
C TYR A 1111 6.59 -46.69 20.32
N SER A 1112 5.66 -47.55 19.87
CA SER A 1112 4.23 -47.30 19.63
C SER A 1112 3.37 -47.18 20.89
N PRO A 1113 2.17 -46.55 20.77
CA PRO A 1113 0.92 -47.01 21.38
C PRO A 1113 -0.04 -47.63 20.32
N ALA A 1114 -0.96 -48.48 20.79
CA ALA A 1114 -1.85 -49.38 20.03
C ALA A 1114 -3.02 -48.69 19.27
N PRO A 1115 -3.74 -49.40 18.36
CA PRO A 1115 -4.61 -48.81 17.34
C PRO A 1115 -6.08 -48.69 17.78
N PHE A 1116 -6.80 -47.74 17.19
CA PHE A 1116 -8.26 -47.72 17.13
C PHE A 1116 -8.70 -47.66 15.66
N ASP A 1117 -9.52 -48.64 15.28
CA ASP A 1117 -10.16 -48.82 13.98
C ASP A 1117 -11.12 -47.66 13.67
N TRP A 1118 -11.24 -47.31 12.38
CA TRP A 1118 -12.52 -47.15 11.71
C TRP A 1118 -12.36 -47.40 10.20
N ASP A 1119 -13.26 -48.23 9.68
CA ASP A 1119 -13.87 -48.08 8.35
C ASP A 1119 -14.55 -46.71 8.20
#